data_AF-A0A8S1IZE5-F1
#
_entry.id   AF-A0A8S1IZE5-F1
#
_cell.length_a   1.000
_cell.length_b   1.000
_cell.length_c   1.000
_cell.angle_alpha   90.00
_cell.angle_beta   90.00
_cell.angle_gamma   90.00
#
_symmetry.space_group_name_H-M   'P 1'
#
loop_
_entity.id
_entity.type
_entity.pdbx_description
1 polymer ?
#
loop_
_entity_poly.entity_id
_entity_poly.type
_entity_poly.pdbx_seq_one_letter_code
_entity_poly.pdbx_strand_id
1 'polypeptide(L)'
;MRNISLVIETDYGGSAGCVLAREKAPEFLAGGFQFVFIESENSSVLNNSAAMARIVERMREAHTEFVSACLHPDRATLFIEEAWQAELPLKGRFMGSGPTIPEWVDNLGPMALDVLTFADWHHTINLTNLALFESVEEFVELLEGVDGKRVDFTFPAQTASFYVLMSAIQKAFEGCNTTETAGDVNLLLNDTSAISCDKGKALGYDRVLETLELSDFEGTILGPVKFDKNHRNIGLGSITIQVVNNSGSFETVVVLPLSIANSSHALKIPGSNPFKPERCPKGTFRGPDEFNPCPKCPPGTFSGEEGRDLCQECGSDEYTDRGEGQTGCIPCPENTERRAGGGFDFCEFRDSHGSIFCESCTLDLGDENITCLNCEETSSGDRARGVSICDCECVPGFYDPQRRAGRDCKECPDGAECEGHRELPYPLAGYWGNSSFRDEMYVCDLPKACKGGKNFSDLCTEEYTGRLCADCQSGYFKIVEHCFECMSTASTVMLMVIVFAMWLIINSVVALRVETVELMLNFVQLANIIGSLPLEWPKSLRQVFGVASILDFDVDVVEPSCFASWSFTNNFFVQLGLPIVMSFLALLWFLLGVLRFYTSKWYLQAHNHFVEWFRAATVYQWDVRRTSFRGESFISMEFDKFVAHCMAAIEVTYLTTTRYCLDVLACTDVAGVSVLTASPETVCGSDKHETLRGFAIAGLILYTGGYLAFVVFQLTTMQQTKSFKLSSNIRRYGFVYERFELEYTWTAVLTLLVRIFFVAAMVLVRNPLSAVGIIAVVTMVWLFVHVYTLPYVKDELDLLQSFFLVCLAAFAMSGLMFSCKNLPSTARTILTGGVLGLVFIMCTITFFFFLMEIFQKICIWVGCHIGTVCVLSCRFRW
;
A
#
# COMPACT_ATOMS: atom_id res chain seq x y z
N MET A 1 -13.59 14.70 23.41
CA MET A 1 -13.42 15.89 24.25
C MET A 1 -13.70 17.09 23.37
N ARG A 2 -14.44 18.09 23.84
CA ARG A 2 -14.77 19.33 23.12
C ARG A 2 -14.38 20.57 23.92
N ASN A 3 -14.54 20.52 25.26
CA ASN A 3 -14.30 21.67 26.13
C ASN A 3 -12.86 21.63 26.67
N ILE A 4 -12.00 22.52 26.15
CA ILE A 4 -10.60 22.65 26.57
C ILE A 4 -10.44 23.90 27.43
N SER A 5 -9.64 23.79 28.50
CA SER A 5 -9.15 24.93 29.27
C SER A 5 -7.63 25.04 29.21
N LEU A 6 -7.13 26.26 29.12
CA LEU A 6 -5.71 26.59 29.00
C LEU A 6 -5.28 27.48 30.17
N VAL A 7 -4.24 27.09 30.90
CA VAL A 7 -3.62 27.90 31.95
C VAL A 7 -2.18 28.20 31.57
N ILE A 8 -1.76 29.47 31.63
CA ILE A 8 -0.41 29.88 31.27
C ILE A 8 0.19 30.75 32.38
N GLU A 9 1.35 30.35 32.88
CA GLU A 9 2.24 31.20 33.67
C GLU A 9 3.03 32.13 32.72
N THR A 10 2.76 33.43 32.79
CA THR A 10 3.31 34.43 31.86
C THR A 10 4.85 34.48 31.88
N ASP A 11 5.43 34.40 33.07
CA ASP A 11 6.87 34.44 33.32
C ASP A 11 7.60 33.18 32.83
N TYR A 12 6.86 32.08 32.63
CA TYR A 12 7.39 30.75 32.29
C TYR A 12 7.03 30.27 30.88
N GLY A 13 6.31 31.09 30.10
CA GLY A 13 5.77 30.76 28.77
C GLY A 13 6.78 30.54 27.63
N GLY A 14 8.08 30.45 27.94
CA GLY A 14 9.16 30.19 26.98
C GLY A 14 9.50 28.71 26.75
N SER A 15 8.93 27.79 27.53
CA SER A 15 9.17 26.35 27.34
C SER A 15 8.56 25.83 26.03
N ALA A 16 9.23 24.87 25.38
CA ALA A 16 8.87 24.41 24.05
C ALA A 16 7.41 23.90 23.96
N GLY A 17 6.96 23.12 24.94
CA GLY A 17 5.57 22.63 25.02
C GLY A 17 4.53 23.75 25.14
N CYS A 18 4.88 24.87 25.79
CA CYS A 18 3.97 25.99 26.03
C CYS A 18 3.90 26.98 24.86
N VAL A 19 5.01 27.19 24.16
CA VAL A 19 5.01 27.85 22.85
C VAL A 19 4.17 27.04 21.87
N LEU A 20 4.36 25.71 21.81
CA LEU A 20 3.63 24.83 20.90
C LEU A 20 2.11 24.83 21.18
N ALA A 21 1.70 24.75 22.45
CA ALA A 21 0.28 24.83 22.83
C ALA A 21 -0.37 26.16 22.41
N ARG A 22 0.38 27.27 22.49
CA ARG A 22 -0.08 28.60 22.09
C ARG A 22 -0.13 28.78 20.56
N GLU A 23 0.89 28.32 19.84
CA GLU A 23 0.95 28.37 18.38
C GLU A 23 -0.07 27.45 17.70
N LYS A 24 -0.37 26.29 18.31
CA LYS A 24 -1.31 25.30 17.79
C LYS A 24 -2.77 25.51 18.19
N ALA A 25 -3.07 26.49 19.05
CA ALA A 25 -4.44 26.86 19.41
C ALA A 25 -5.40 27.05 18.20
N PRO A 26 -4.99 27.64 17.05
CA PRO A 26 -5.84 27.73 15.87
C PRO A 26 -6.18 26.38 15.22
N GLU A 27 -5.28 25.40 15.30
CA GLU A 27 -5.49 24.05 14.76
C GLU A 27 -6.47 23.24 15.63
N PHE A 28 -6.43 23.42 16.97
CA PHE A 28 -7.45 22.86 17.86
C PHE A 28 -8.85 23.42 17.55
N LEU A 29 -8.97 24.72 17.30
CA LEU A 29 -10.25 25.33 16.88
C LEU A 29 -10.75 24.77 15.54
N ALA A 30 -9.85 24.57 14.57
CA ALA A 30 -10.19 23.94 13.28
C ALA A 30 -10.64 22.47 13.43
N GLY A 31 -10.13 21.75 14.43
CA GLY A 31 -10.53 20.38 14.77
C GLY A 31 -11.89 20.25 15.49
N GLY A 32 -12.62 21.35 15.70
CA GLY A 32 -13.92 21.33 16.38
C GLY A 32 -13.85 21.29 17.91
N PHE A 33 -12.67 21.54 18.49
CA PHE A 33 -12.52 21.78 19.92
C PHE A 33 -12.84 23.26 20.23
N GLN A 34 -13.36 23.52 21.42
CA GLN A 34 -13.67 24.85 21.92
C GLN A 34 -12.83 25.14 23.17
N PHE A 35 -12.08 26.23 23.14
CA PHE A 35 -11.47 26.78 24.35
C PHE A 35 -12.58 27.49 25.14
N VAL A 36 -12.99 26.89 26.26
CA VAL A 36 -14.07 27.44 27.10
C VAL A 36 -13.50 28.42 28.14
N PHE A 37 -12.22 28.23 28.52
CA PHE A 37 -11.54 29.07 29.49
C PHE A 37 -10.04 29.17 29.16
N ILE A 38 -9.49 30.38 29.17
CA ILE A 38 -8.06 30.66 28.97
C ILE A 38 -7.64 31.66 30.04
N GLU A 39 -6.75 31.25 30.95
CA GLU A 39 -6.17 32.13 31.97
C GLU A 39 -4.67 32.30 31.70
N SER A 40 -4.17 33.53 31.85
CA SER A 40 -2.76 33.87 31.69
C SER A 40 -2.37 34.81 32.82
N GLU A 41 -1.62 34.32 33.81
CA GLU A 41 -1.33 35.03 35.06
C GLU A 41 0.15 34.97 35.42
N ASN A 42 0.59 35.93 36.24
CA ASN A 42 1.98 35.97 36.71
C ASN A 42 2.27 34.90 37.78
N SER A 43 3.53 34.48 37.85
CA SER A 43 4.04 33.52 38.84
C SER A 43 3.61 33.83 40.27
N SER A 44 3.64 35.11 40.67
CA SER A 44 3.25 35.58 42.01
C SER A 44 1.75 35.41 42.33
N VAL A 45 0.89 35.38 41.31
CA VAL A 45 -0.56 35.15 41.46
C VAL A 45 -0.85 33.66 41.54
N LEU A 46 -0.24 32.88 40.64
CA LEU A 46 -0.41 31.42 40.56
C LEU A 46 0.20 30.67 41.77
N ASN A 47 1.13 31.29 42.49
CA ASN A 47 1.70 30.76 43.73
C ASN A 47 0.76 30.90 44.96
N ASN A 48 -0.47 31.40 44.79
CA ASN A 48 -1.47 31.54 45.85
C ASN A 48 -2.60 30.50 45.66
N SER A 49 -2.76 29.57 46.61
CA SER A 49 -3.81 28.54 46.59
C SER A 49 -5.21 29.12 46.40
N ALA A 50 -5.54 30.23 47.07
CA ALA A 50 -6.84 30.88 46.94
C ALA A 50 -7.08 31.52 45.55
N ALA A 51 -6.02 31.79 44.78
CA ALA A 51 -6.15 32.20 43.37
C ALA A 51 -6.32 30.98 42.47
N MET A 52 -5.54 29.91 42.71
CA MET A 52 -5.63 28.64 41.98
C MET A 52 -7.01 27.98 42.13
N ALA A 53 -7.56 27.94 43.35
CA ALA A 53 -8.92 27.45 43.62
C ALA A 53 -10.00 28.19 42.80
N ARG A 54 -9.87 29.52 42.62
CA ARG A 54 -10.78 30.32 41.78
C ARG A 54 -10.62 30.08 40.29
N ILE A 55 -9.45 29.63 39.84
CA ILE A 55 -9.21 29.20 38.47
C ILE A 55 -9.89 27.84 38.24
N VAL A 56 -9.71 26.90 39.18
CA VAL A 56 -10.34 25.57 39.16
C VAL A 56 -11.86 25.64 39.19
N GLU A 57 -12.47 26.44 40.08
CA GLU A 57 -13.94 26.53 40.15
C GLU A 57 -14.54 27.14 38.86
N ARG A 58 -13.87 28.11 38.23
CA ARG A 58 -14.28 28.63 36.90
C ARG A 58 -14.19 27.56 35.81
N MET A 59 -13.23 26.64 35.86
CA MET A 59 -13.17 25.50 34.93
C MET A 59 -14.31 24.50 35.15
N ARG A 60 -14.76 24.33 36.40
CA ARG A 60 -15.89 23.50 36.79
C ARG A 60 -17.20 24.07 36.23
N GLU A 61 -17.44 25.37 36.43
CA GLU A 61 -18.56 26.11 35.84
C GLU A 61 -18.56 26.05 34.30
N ALA A 62 -17.36 26.11 33.69
CA ALA A 62 -17.16 26.00 32.25
C ALA A 62 -17.34 24.57 31.68
N HIS A 63 -17.62 23.55 32.51
CA HIS A 63 -17.67 22.14 32.12
C HIS A 63 -16.42 21.70 31.33
N THR A 64 -15.23 22.02 31.85
CA THR A 64 -13.94 21.66 31.24
C THR A 64 -13.78 20.13 31.18
N GLU A 65 -13.52 19.59 29.99
CA GLU A 65 -13.21 18.17 29.82
C GLU A 65 -11.70 17.89 29.78
N PHE A 66 -10.90 18.82 29.26
CA PHE A 66 -9.45 18.65 29.12
C PHE A 66 -8.71 19.92 29.53
N VAL A 67 -7.65 19.78 30.34
CA VAL A 67 -6.79 20.90 30.72
C VAL A 67 -5.43 20.76 30.06
N SER A 68 -4.97 21.86 29.46
CA SER A 68 -3.56 22.10 29.13
C SER A 68 -3.04 23.19 30.08
N ALA A 69 -2.09 22.84 30.95
CA ALA A 69 -1.52 23.74 31.94
C ALA A 69 -0.02 23.95 31.69
N CYS A 70 0.37 25.21 31.58
CA CYS A 70 1.73 25.67 31.37
C CYS A 70 2.21 26.39 32.62
N LEU A 71 2.60 25.57 33.60
CA LEU A 71 2.94 25.96 34.96
C LEU A 71 4.30 25.37 35.33
N HIS A 72 5.13 26.12 36.04
CA HIS A 72 6.33 25.59 36.70
C HIS A 72 5.93 24.41 37.62
N PRO A 73 6.75 23.33 37.74
CA PRO A 73 6.46 22.14 38.55
C PRO A 73 5.72 22.38 39.88
N ASP A 74 6.24 23.25 40.75
CA ASP A 74 5.59 23.58 42.05
C ASP A 74 4.14 24.09 41.90
N ARG A 75 3.85 24.89 40.87
CA ARG A 75 2.51 25.43 40.58
C ARG A 75 1.63 24.40 39.87
N ALA A 76 2.21 23.49 39.10
CA ALA A 76 1.50 22.34 38.54
C ALA A 76 1.03 21.38 39.66
N THR A 77 1.86 21.14 40.69
CA THR A 77 1.48 20.41 41.90
C THR A 77 0.27 21.05 42.57
N LEU A 78 0.35 22.36 42.88
CA LEU A 78 -0.74 23.11 43.50
C LEU A 78 -2.03 23.07 42.66
N PHE A 79 -1.94 23.19 41.34
CA PHE A 79 -3.10 23.08 40.46
C PHE A 79 -3.76 21.69 40.53
N ILE A 80 -2.96 20.61 40.57
CA ILE A 80 -3.48 19.24 40.68
C ILE A 80 -4.16 19.01 42.03
N GLU A 81 -3.58 19.51 43.13
CA GLU A 81 -4.17 19.42 44.47
C GLU A 81 -5.52 20.15 44.56
N GLU A 82 -5.60 21.38 44.06
CA GLU A 82 -6.83 22.18 44.04
C GLU A 82 -7.89 21.55 43.10
N ALA A 83 -7.48 21.04 41.93
CA ALA A 83 -8.38 20.32 41.01
C ALA A 83 -8.92 19.01 41.60
N TRP A 84 -8.13 18.34 42.45
CA TRP A 84 -8.55 17.15 43.17
C TRP A 84 -9.52 17.49 44.32
N GLN A 85 -9.24 18.54 45.09
CA GLN A 85 -10.16 19.04 46.13
C GLN A 85 -11.50 19.51 45.54
N ALA A 86 -11.49 20.03 44.32
CA ALA A 86 -12.68 20.40 43.56
C ALA A 86 -13.33 19.23 42.78
N GLU A 87 -12.93 17.97 43.03
CA GLU A 87 -13.51 16.75 42.43
C GLU A 87 -13.70 16.86 40.90
N LEU A 88 -12.78 17.53 40.18
CA LEU A 88 -12.99 17.93 38.79
C LEU A 88 -12.74 16.73 37.85
N PRO A 89 -13.76 16.18 37.15
CA PRO A 89 -13.64 14.93 36.40
C PRO A 89 -13.04 15.15 35.01
N LEU A 90 -11.76 15.55 34.98
CA LEU A 90 -11.03 15.84 33.74
C LEU A 90 -10.74 14.56 32.95
N LYS A 91 -11.20 14.51 31.69
CA LYS A 91 -10.92 13.44 30.71
C LYS A 91 -9.46 13.39 30.28
N GLY A 92 -8.70 14.46 30.50
CA GLY A 92 -7.25 14.48 30.35
C GLY A 92 -6.62 15.71 30.99
N ARG A 93 -5.39 15.54 31.49
CA ARG A 93 -4.60 16.55 32.19
C ARG A 93 -3.22 16.60 31.55
N PHE A 94 -2.92 17.66 30.82
CA PHE A 94 -1.63 17.86 30.16
C PHE A 94 -0.86 19.00 30.85
N MET A 95 0.35 18.71 31.32
CA MET A 95 1.29 19.69 31.86
C MET A 95 2.38 19.94 30.82
N GLY A 96 2.38 21.13 30.20
CA GLY A 96 3.25 21.50 29.08
C GLY A 96 4.72 21.72 29.48
N SER A 97 4.97 21.93 30.77
CA SER A 97 6.29 21.93 31.40
C SER A 97 6.29 20.81 32.44
N GLY A 98 7.03 19.74 32.15
CA GLY A 98 6.88 18.47 32.86
C GLY A 98 7.31 18.49 34.33
N PRO A 99 6.49 17.88 35.18
CA PRO A 99 6.98 17.09 36.29
C PRO A 99 6.52 15.63 36.15
N THR A 100 7.44 14.74 35.76
CA THR A 100 7.27 13.27 35.75
C THR A 100 8.52 12.57 36.25
N ILE A 101 9.22 13.21 37.19
CA ILE A 101 10.24 12.56 38.01
C ILE A 101 9.57 11.64 39.04
N PRO A 102 10.15 10.48 39.37
CA PRO A 102 9.54 9.53 40.31
C PRO A 102 9.12 10.18 41.65
N GLU A 103 10.00 10.99 42.24
CA GLU A 103 9.73 11.70 43.50
C GLU A 103 8.46 12.57 43.46
N TRP A 104 8.17 13.23 42.33
CA TRP A 104 6.96 14.05 42.19
C TRP A 104 5.70 13.20 42.08
N VAL A 105 5.80 12.06 41.38
CA VAL A 105 4.71 11.09 41.24
C VAL A 105 4.42 10.40 42.57
N ASP A 106 5.46 10.03 43.33
CA ASP A 106 5.34 9.46 44.68
C ASP A 106 4.69 10.45 45.66
N ASN A 107 5.06 11.74 45.60
CA ASN A 107 4.50 12.78 46.46
C ASN A 107 3.00 13.04 46.20
N LEU A 108 2.53 12.95 44.95
CA LEU A 108 1.12 13.14 44.59
C LEU A 108 0.28 11.84 44.63
N GLY A 109 0.92 10.67 44.52
CA GLY A 109 0.27 9.36 44.48
C GLY A 109 -0.90 9.31 43.50
N PRO A 110 -2.14 9.00 43.96
CA PRO A 110 -3.31 8.85 43.08
C PRO A 110 -3.67 10.14 42.32
N MET A 111 -3.28 11.31 42.83
CA MET A 111 -3.58 12.59 42.18
C MET A 111 -2.84 12.74 40.84
N ALA A 112 -1.66 12.10 40.69
CA ALA A 112 -0.86 12.12 39.47
C ALA A 112 -1.35 11.16 38.36
N LEU A 113 -2.29 10.25 38.63
CA LEU A 113 -2.72 9.21 37.68
C LEU A 113 -3.23 9.79 36.35
N ASP A 114 -2.83 9.19 35.22
CA ASP A 114 -3.17 9.61 33.86
C ASP A 114 -2.76 11.05 33.49
N VAL A 115 -1.95 11.74 34.32
CA VAL A 115 -1.34 13.03 33.95
C VAL A 115 -0.34 12.82 32.82
N LEU A 116 -0.48 13.64 31.78
CA LEU A 116 0.36 13.69 30.60
C LEU A 116 1.36 14.83 30.73
N THR A 117 2.63 14.58 30.42
CA THR A 117 3.66 15.62 30.42
C THR A 117 4.50 15.58 29.16
N PHE A 118 4.92 16.75 28.70
CA PHE A 118 5.94 16.89 27.67
C PHE A 118 7.33 16.76 28.31
N ALA A 119 8.20 15.92 27.73
CA ALA A 119 9.59 15.81 28.14
C ALA A 119 10.51 15.79 26.90
N ASP A 120 11.60 16.54 26.96
CA ASP A 120 12.66 16.46 25.97
C ASP A 120 13.53 15.23 26.30
N TRP A 121 13.48 14.22 25.43
CA TRP A 121 14.06 12.92 25.74
C TRP A 121 15.58 12.93 25.68
N HIS A 122 16.22 12.30 26.66
CA HIS A 122 17.64 11.97 26.66
C HIS A 122 17.85 10.56 27.21
N HIS A 123 18.85 9.85 26.68
CA HIS A 123 19.22 8.54 27.22
C HIS A 123 19.81 8.70 28.63
N THR A 124 19.40 7.84 29.57
CA THR A 124 20.03 7.73 30.89
C THR A 124 21.46 7.23 30.69
N ILE A 125 22.47 8.02 31.05
CA ILE A 125 23.86 7.58 31.02
C ILE A 125 24.03 6.47 32.06
N ASN A 126 24.47 5.28 31.64
CA ASN A 126 24.92 4.28 32.60
C ASN A 126 26.32 4.65 33.10
N LEU A 127 26.35 5.32 34.26
CA LEU A 127 27.58 5.78 34.92
C LEU A 127 28.56 4.63 35.23
N THR A 128 28.11 3.37 35.34
CA THR A 128 29.01 2.23 35.66
C THR A 128 29.96 1.83 34.53
N ASN A 129 29.84 2.43 33.34
CA ASN A 129 30.67 2.08 32.20
C ASN A 129 32.03 2.80 32.21
N LEU A 130 33.02 2.16 32.85
CA LEU A 130 34.44 2.59 32.91
C LEU A 130 35.11 2.86 31.55
N ALA A 131 34.48 2.51 30.42
CA ALA A 131 34.99 2.87 29.10
C ALA A 131 34.71 4.35 28.71
N LEU A 132 33.83 5.06 29.43
CA LEU A 132 33.52 6.48 29.16
C LEU A 132 34.34 7.48 29.98
N PHE A 133 34.76 7.11 31.19
CA PHE A 133 35.47 8.00 32.13
C PHE A 133 36.61 7.24 32.82
N GLU A 134 37.79 7.84 32.93
CA GLU A 134 38.98 7.20 33.53
C GLU A 134 38.75 6.79 34.99
N SER A 135 37.98 7.58 35.75
CA SER A 135 37.26 7.09 36.92
C SER A 135 35.89 7.79 37.03
N VAL A 136 34.89 7.04 37.46
CA VAL A 136 33.49 7.51 37.55
C VAL A 136 33.28 8.27 38.86
N GLU A 137 33.79 7.74 39.98
CA GLU A 137 33.77 8.42 41.29
C GLU A 137 34.36 9.84 41.22
N GLU A 138 35.55 10.04 40.65
CA GLU A 138 36.21 11.36 40.64
C GLU A 138 35.45 12.39 39.79
N PHE A 139 34.83 11.94 38.69
CA PHE A 139 33.99 12.81 37.86
C PHE A 139 32.69 13.19 38.60
N VAL A 140 32.04 12.23 39.26
CA VAL A 140 30.84 12.47 40.08
C VAL A 140 31.16 13.38 41.27
N GLU A 141 32.27 13.18 41.98
CA GLU A 141 32.73 14.04 43.07
C GLU A 141 33.04 15.47 42.61
N LEU A 142 33.65 15.64 41.42
CA LEU A 142 33.93 16.95 40.84
C LEU A 142 32.62 17.73 40.53
N LEU A 143 31.59 17.02 40.06
CA LEU A 143 30.27 17.60 39.75
C LEU A 143 29.45 17.89 41.01
N GLU A 144 29.44 16.96 41.98
CA GLU A 144 28.88 17.17 43.32
C GLU A 144 29.51 18.40 44.00
N GLY A 145 30.81 18.62 43.81
CA GLY A 145 31.54 19.78 44.32
C GLY A 145 31.19 21.14 43.67
N VAL A 146 30.55 21.15 42.49
CA VAL A 146 30.17 22.39 41.79
C VAL A 146 28.73 22.83 42.11
N ASP A 147 27.77 21.91 42.09
CA ASP A 147 26.34 22.24 42.26
C ASP A 147 25.74 21.77 43.61
N GLY A 148 26.54 21.10 44.45
CA GLY A 148 26.13 20.62 45.78
C GLY A 148 25.08 19.50 45.76
N LYS A 149 24.79 18.94 44.58
CA LYS A 149 23.81 17.88 44.34
C LYS A 149 24.46 16.69 43.65
N ARG A 150 24.04 15.49 44.03
CA ARG A 150 24.36 14.24 43.33
C ARG A 150 23.67 14.23 41.96
N VAL A 151 24.38 13.68 40.98
CA VAL A 151 23.97 13.52 39.57
C VAL A 151 22.50 13.09 39.43
N ASP A 152 21.71 13.88 38.70
CA ASP A 152 20.28 13.67 38.47
C ASP A 152 19.94 13.37 37.00
N PHE A 153 18.66 13.39 36.64
CA PHE A 153 18.19 13.14 35.29
C PHE A 153 18.60 14.23 34.27
N THR A 154 18.89 15.47 34.68
CA THR A 154 19.30 16.56 33.78
C THR A 154 20.74 16.42 33.29
N PHE A 155 21.53 15.60 33.99
CA PHE A 155 22.95 15.39 33.78
C PHE A 155 23.39 15.05 32.34
N PRO A 156 22.66 14.21 31.56
CA PRO A 156 23.01 13.96 30.17
C PRO A 156 22.94 15.24 29.32
N ALA A 157 21.90 16.06 29.49
CA ALA A 157 21.76 17.32 28.75
C ALA A 157 22.88 18.32 29.09
N GLN A 158 23.28 18.40 30.37
CA GLN A 158 24.42 19.21 30.80
C GLN A 158 25.74 18.74 30.16
N THR A 159 25.99 17.43 30.18
CA THR A 159 27.21 16.81 29.60
C THR A 159 27.28 17.00 28.08
N ALA A 160 26.17 16.81 27.36
CA ALA A 160 26.07 17.09 25.92
C ALA A 160 26.41 18.56 25.61
N SER A 161 25.84 19.49 26.38
CA SER A 161 26.03 20.94 26.18
C SER A 161 27.51 21.33 26.31
N PHE A 162 28.21 20.77 27.31
CA PHE A 162 29.64 21.01 27.51
C PHE A 162 30.50 20.44 26.37
N TYR A 163 30.25 19.18 25.97
CA TYR A 163 30.98 18.53 24.87
C TYR A 163 30.81 19.27 23.54
N VAL A 164 29.58 19.69 23.24
CA VAL A 164 29.22 20.45 22.03
C VAL A 164 29.92 21.81 22.01
N LEU A 165 29.88 22.56 23.11
CA LEU A 165 30.55 23.86 23.20
C LEU A 165 32.06 23.73 23.02
N MET A 166 32.69 22.75 23.69
CA MET A 166 34.12 22.46 23.52
C MET A 166 34.47 22.11 22.07
N SER A 167 33.68 21.22 21.45
CA SER A 167 33.86 20.80 20.05
C SER A 167 33.66 21.95 19.06
N ALA A 168 32.71 22.85 19.33
CA ALA A 168 32.44 24.02 18.52
C ALA A 168 33.61 25.02 18.57
N ILE A 169 34.16 25.28 19.77
CA ILE A 169 35.34 26.12 19.95
C ILE A 169 36.55 25.52 19.20
N GLN A 170 36.79 24.22 19.34
CA GLN A 170 37.90 23.55 18.63
C GLN A 170 37.77 23.67 17.10
N LYS A 171 36.58 23.41 16.53
CA LYS A 171 36.32 23.56 15.08
C LYS A 171 36.38 25.01 14.60
N ALA A 172 35.87 25.97 15.38
CA ALA A 172 35.82 27.40 15.02
C ALA A 172 37.20 28.04 14.83
N PHE A 173 38.23 27.49 15.50
CA PHE A 173 39.62 27.92 15.44
C PHE A 173 40.55 26.90 14.77
N GLU A 174 40.01 25.85 14.12
CA GLU A 174 40.81 24.88 13.37
C GLU A 174 41.53 25.57 12.20
N GLY A 175 42.87 25.49 12.18
CA GLY A 175 43.71 26.18 11.20
C GLY A 175 43.95 27.67 11.47
N CYS A 176 43.46 28.23 12.58
CA CYS A 176 43.79 29.59 13.01
C CYS A 176 45.08 29.61 13.85
N ASN A 177 45.88 30.67 13.72
CA ASN A 177 46.93 30.97 14.68
C ASN A 177 46.35 31.77 15.85
N THR A 178 46.42 31.19 17.05
CA THR A 178 45.89 31.74 18.31
C THR A 178 46.98 32.06 19.33
N THR A 179 48.27 32.00 18.97
CA THR A 179 49.39 32.14 19.92
C THR A 179 49.40 33.44 20.71
N GLU A 180 48.85 34.52 20.15
CA GLU A 180 48.78 35.84 20.79
C GLU A 180 47.74 35.92 21.92
N THR A 181 46.78 34.98 21.97
CA THR A 181 45.78 34.91 23.06
C THR A 181 46.36 34.41 24.39
N ALA A 182 47.50 33.70 24.36
CA ALA A 182 48.12 33.05 25.52
C ALA A 182 47.18 32.14 26.36
N GLY A 183 46.06 31.70 25.79
CA GLY A 183 45.02 30.92 26.49
C GLY A 183 43.92 31.75 27.17
N ASP A 184 43.91 33.08 27.04
CA ASP A 184 42.80 33.92 27.52
C ASP A 184 41.58 33.82 26.60
N VAL A 185 40.49 33.26 27.15
CA VAL A 185 39.21 33.07 26.45
C VAL A 185 38.57 34.41 26.04
N ASN A 186 38.77 35.50 26.81
CA ASN A 186 38.20 36.80 26.46
C ASN A 186 38.90 37.40 25.24
N LEU A 187 40.22 37.25 25.13
CA LEU A 187 40.97 37.65 23.93
C LEU A 187 40.57 36.77 22.73
N LEU A 188 40.44 35.45 22.95
CA LEU A 188 40.02 34.50 21.91
C LEU A 188 38.60 34.75 21.36
N LEU A 189 37.67 35.24 22.17
CA LEU A 189 36.29 35.48 21.72
C LEU A 189 36.07 36.91 21.20
N ASN A 190 36.67 37.92 21.83
CA ASN A 190 36.33 39.32 21.61
C ASN A 190 37.41 40.15 20.88
N ASP A 191 38.64 39.66 20.72
CA ASP A 191 39.71 40.40 20.05
C ASP A 191 40.02 39.84 18.64
N THR A 192 39.69 40.62 17.61
CA THR A 192 39.96 40.27 16.19
C THR A 192 41.42 40.45 15.76
N SER A 193 42.28 40.99 16.64
CA SER A 193 43.71 41.18 16.36
C SER A 193 44.56 40.02 16.87
N ALA A 194 44.18 39.39 18.00
CA ALA A 194 44.89 38.26 18.62
C ALA A 194 44.74 36.91 17.88
N ILE A 195 44.04 36.90 16.73
CA ILE A 195 43.66 35.69 15.99
C ILE A 195 43.89 35.92 14.50
N SER A 196 44.62 35.00 13.86
CA SER A 196 44.85 35.03 12.41
C SER A 196 44.34 33.76 11.74
N CYS A 197 43.42 33.89 10.77
CA CYS A 197 42.77 32.77 10.08
C CYS A 197 42.63 33.05 8.58
N ASP A 198 42.61 32.00 7.74
CA ASP A 198 42.52 32.11 6.27
C ASP A 198 41.23 32.79 5.75
N LYS A 199 40.15 32.80 6.53
CA LYS A 199 38.83 33.34 6.16
C LYS A 199 38.43 34.54 7.01
N GLY A 200 39.06 35.70 6.76
CA GLY A 200 38.58 37.01 7.19
C GLY A 200 38.60 37.32 8.69
N LYS A 201 38.44 38.60 9.02
CA LYS A 201 38.39 39.12 10.40
C LYS A 201 36.95 39.14 10.92
N ALA A 202 36.47 37.97 11.35
CA ALA A 202 35.26 37.84 12.18
C ALA A 202 35.66 37.66 13.65
N LEU A 203 34.82 38.10 14.59
CA LEU A 203 35.02 37.88 16.02
C LEU A 203 35.06 36.38 16.34
N GLY A 204 35.83 36.01 17.37
CA GLY A 204 35.87 34.63 17.83
C GLY A 204 34.51 34.12 18.30
N TYR A 205 33.74 34.99 18.96
CA TYR A 205 32.35 34.74 19.34
C TYR A 205 31.46 34.37 18.13
N ASP A 206 31.48 35.19 17.08
CA ASP A 206 30.70 34.95 15.86
C ASP A 206 31.10 33.64 15.16
N ARG A 207 32.40 33.30 15.17
CA ARG A 207 32.92 32.03 14.64
C ARG A 207 32.39 30.82 15.39
N VAL A 208 32.29 30.89 16.72
CA VAL A 208 31.74 29.81 17.54
C VAL A 208 30.23 29.66 17.29
N LEU A 209 29.48 30.76 17.18
CA LEU A 209 28.06 30.71 16.82
C LEU A 209 27.81 30.15 15.40
N GLU A 210 28.55 30.63 14.39
CA GLU A 210 28.47 30.09 13.02
C GLU A 210 28.83 28.59 13.00
N THR A 211 29.79 28.16 13.82
CA THR A 211 30.17 26.75 13.94
C THR A 211 29.07 25.92 14.62
N LEU A 212 28.37 26.45 15.62
CA LEU A 212 27.22 25.79 16.27
C LEU A 212 26.01 25.67 15.33
N GLU A 213 25.77 26.64 14.45
CA GLU A 213 24.70 26.58 13.43
C GLU A 213 25.01 25.61 12.27
N LEU A 214 26.27 25.55 11.82
CA LEU A 214 26.66 24.81 10.62
C LEU A 214 27.16 23.39 10.89
N SER A 215 27.59 23.08 12.11
CA SER A 215 28.18 21.77 12.43
C SER A 215 27.15 20.76 12.92
N ASP A 216 27.19 19.57 12.35
CA ASP A 216 26.65 18.38 12.98
C ASP A 216 27.69 17.82 13.98
N PHE A 217 27.28 17.71 15.25
CA PHE A 217 28.10 17.13 16.31
C PHE A 217 27.77 15.64 16.42
N GLU A 218 28.27 14.90 15.44
CA GLU A 218 28.25 13.43 15.44
C GLU A 218 29.27 12.86 16.43
N GLY A 219 29.02 11.65 16.93
CA GLY A 219 29.96 10.94 17.80
C GLY A 219 29.93 11.36 19.28
N THR A 220 28.99 12.20 19.73
CA THR A 220 28.78 12.37 21.17
C THR A 220 28.28 11.06 21.79
N ILE A 221 28.71 10.77 23.02
CA ILE A 221 28.24 9.65 23.86
C ILE A 221 26.72 9.67 24.15
N LEU A 222 26.01 10.71 23.71
CA LEU A 222 24.59 10.95 23.93
C LEU A 222 23.77 10.97 22.63
N GLY A 223 24.41 10.63 21.50
CA GLY A 223 23.83 10.73 20.17
C GLY A 223 24.19 12.02 19.44
N PRO A 224 23.71 12.21 18.20
CA PRO A 224 24.02 13.40 17.41
C PRO A 224 23.32 14.65 17.97
N VAL A 225 24.07 15.74 18.12
CA VAL A 225 23.52 17.06 18.49
C VAL A 225 23.66 18.03 17.32
N LYS A 226 22.59 18.80 17.05
CA LYS A 226 22.47 19.74 15.93
C LYS A 226 21.59 20.91 16.35
N PHE A 227 21.85 22.12 15.86
CA PHE A 227 21.00 23.29 16.13
C PHE A 227 20.27 23.79 14.89
N ASP A 228 19.08 24.38 15.08
CA ASP A 228 18.36 25.11 14.05
C ASP A 228 18.80 26.59 13.97
N LYS A 229 18.23 27.33 13.01
CA LYS A 229 18.48 28.77 12.81
C LYS A 229 18.00 29.67 13.95
N ASN A 230 17.32 29.11 14.95
CA ASN A 230 16.90 29.78 16.17
C ASN A 230 17.71 29.27 17.39
N HIS A 231 18.85 28.60 17.14
CA HIS A 231 19.74 27.97 18.12
C HIS A 231 19.08 26.89 18.99
N ARG A 232 18.04 26.21 18.50
CA ARG A 232 17.36 25.11 19.22
C ARG A 232 17.90 23.75 18.80
N ASN A 233 18.09 22.84 19.76
CA ASN A 233 18.53 21.48 19.48
C ASN A 233 17.50 20.70 18.62
N ILE A 234 17.97 19.96 17.62
CA ILE A 234 17.16 19.12 16.71
C ILE A 234 17.48 17.61 16.84
N GLY A 235 18.33 17.21 17.79
CA GLY A 235 18.90 15.86 17.88
C GLY A 235 17.93 14.76 18.32
N LEU A 236 17.00 15.06 19.24
CA LEU A 236 16.03 14.11 19.78
C LEU A 236 14.63 14.74 19.78
N GLY A 237 13.63 13.95 19.37
CA GLY A 237 12.23 14.37 19.41
C GLY A 237 11.70 14.37 20.84
N SER A 238 10.81 15.31 21.15
CA SER A 238 10.10 15.31 22.41
C SER A 238 9.20 14.09 22.53
N ILE A 239 9.07 13.59 23.76
CA ILE A 239 8.19 12.49 24.12
C ILE A 239 7.03 13.00 24.96
N THR A 240 5.89 12.31 24.85
CA THR A 240 4.81 12.45 25.84
C THR A 240 4.89 11.27 26.79
N ILE A 241 4.92 11.59 28.08
CA ILE A 241 4.94 10.63 29.18
C ILE A 241 3.56 10.67 29.84
N GLN A 242 3.02 9.51 30.23
CA GLN A 242 1.81 9.37 31.03
C GLN A 242 2.12 8.64 32.33
N VAL A 243 1.55 9.10 33.44
CA VAL A 243 1.58 8.38 34.72
C VAL A 243 0.54 7.26 34.70
N VAL A 244 0.94 6.02 34.96
CA VAL A 244 0.07 4.85 35.03
C VAL A 244 0.11 4.21 36.42
N ASN A 245 -0.96 3.51 36.82
CA ASN A 245 -0.98 2.67 38.01
C ASN A 245 -0.52 1.26 37.64
N ASN A 246 0.59 0.81 38.21
CA ASN A 246 1.13 -0.53 38.06
C ASN A 246 1.03 -1.27 39.41
N SER A 247 0.00 -2.09 39.58
CA SER A 247 -0.15 -2.95 40.77
C SER A 247 -0.12 -2.23 42.14
N GLY A 248 -0.38 -0.91 42.18
CA GLY A 248 -0.34 -0.08 43.38
C GLY A 248 0.84 0.89 43.48
N SER A 249 1.86 0.82 42.60
CA SER A 249 2.82 1.90 42.37
C SER A 249 2.34 2.82 41.23
N PHE A 250 2.74 4.08 41.27
CA PHE A 250 2.51 5.04 40.19
C PHE A 250 3.80 5.23 39.41
N GLU A 251 3.80 4.90 38.13
CA GLU A 251 5.00 4.83 37.29
C GLU A 251 4.83 5.66 36.01
N THR A 252 5.94 6.19 35.48
CA THR A 252 5.93 7.05 34.29
C THR A 252 6.30 6.27 33.04
N VAL A 253 5.42 6.31 32.03
CA VAL A 253 5.58 5.52 30.80
C VAL A 253 5.51 6.42 29.57
N VAL A 254 6.41 6.17 28.60
CA VAL A 254 6.40 6.85 27.30
C VAL A 254 5.22 6.37 26.47
N VAL A 255 4.37 7.30 26.04
CA VAL A 255 3.14 7.02 25.27
C VAL A 255 3.14 7.64 23.87
N LEU A 256 3.96 8.66 23.61
CA LEU A 256 4.22 9.20 22.27
C LEU A 256 5.71 9.57 22.10
N PRO A 257 6.28 9.47 20.88
CA PRO A 257 5.66 8.97 19.65
C PRO A 257 5.47 7.45 19.69
N LEU A 258 4.49 6.93 18.92
CA LEU A 258 4.13 5.50 18.92
C LEU A 258 5.29 4.55 18.55
N SER A 259 6.35 5.05 17.90
CA SER A 259 7.56 4.29 17.57
C SER A 259 8.47 4.00 18.78
N ILE A 260 8.28 4.72 19.90
CA ILE A 260 9.05 4.56 21.15
C ILE A 260 8.10 4.28 22.34
N ALA A 261 6.79 4.41 22.13
CA ALA A 261 5.78 4.10 23.14
C ALA A 261 5.87 2.65 23.60
N ASN A 262 5.80 2.43 24.91
CA ASN A 262 5.98 1.09 25.46
C ASN A 262 4.77 0.21 25.11
N SER A 263 4.99 -0.91 24.42
CA SER A 263 3.93 -1.74 23.84
C SER A 263 2.90 -2.30 24.84
N SER A 264 3.23 -2.30 26.14
CA SER A 264 2.33 -2.68 27.23
C SER A 264 1.33 -1.60 27.66
N HIS A 265 1.55 -0.32 27.32
CA HIS A 265 0.70 0.79 27.73
C HIS A 265 0.46 1.77 26.58
N ALA A 266 -0.70 1.66 25.93
CA ALA A 266 -1.18 2.64 24.98
C ALA A 266 -1.56 3.96 25.68
N LEU A 267 -1.46 5.08 24.95
CA LEU A 267 -1.94 6.40 25.38
C LEU A 267 -3.40 6.32 25.85
N LYS A 268 -3.65 6.53 27.14
CA LYS A 268 -4.97 6.43 27.75
C LYS A 268 -5.65 7.80 27.77
N ILE A 269 -6.39 8.09 26.70
CA ILE A 269 -7.29 9.25 26.60
C ILE A 269 -8.67 8.75 26.12
N PRO A 270 -9.77 8.98 26.87
CA PRO A 270 -9.80 9.67 28.15
C PRO A 270 -9.09 8.86 29.25
N GLY A 271 -8.62 9.56 30.30
CA GLY A 271 -8.07 8.93 31.50
C GLY A 271 -9.14 8.19 32.31
N SER A 272 -8.82 7.73 33.52
CA SER A 272 -9.82 7.23 34.46
C SER A 272 -10.48 8.36 35.25
N ASN A 273 -11.73 8.13 35.68
CA ASN A 273 -12.47 9.03 36.56
C ASN A 273 -12.39 8.53 38.02
N PRO A 274 -11.53 9.11 38.88
CA PRO A 274 -11.40 8.68 40.27
C PRO A 274 -12.64 9.02 41.13
N PHE A 275 -13.52 9.91 40.65
CA PHE A 275 -14.72 10.38 41.35
C PHE A 275 -16.00 9.61 40.93
N LYS A 276 -15.85 8.45 40.28
CA LYS A 276 -16.98 7.62 39.84
C LYS A 276 -17.69 6.96 41.04
N PRO A 277 -19.01 7.12 41.21
CA PRO A 277 -19.76 6.46 42.28
C PRO A 277 -19.87 4.95 42.05
N GLU A 278 -19.78 4.16 43.13
CA GLU A 278 -19.90 2.69 43.07
C GLU A 278 -21.30 2.21 42.68
N ARG A 279 -22.35 3.00 42.93
CA ARG A 279 -23.75 2.69 42.62
C ARG A 279 -24.47 3.92 42.07
N CYS A 280 -25.22 3.73 40.99
CA CYS A 280 -26.04 4.77 40.40
C CYS A 280 -27.42 4.88 41.11
N PRO A 281 -27.95 6.10 41.32
CA PRO A 281 -29.26 6.30 41.94
C PRO A 281 -30.41 5.85 41.02
N LYS A 282 -31.60 5.66 41.60
CA LYS A 282 -32.83 5.32 40.85
C LYS A 282 -33.11 6.33 39.73
N GLY A 283 -33.67 5.85 38.62
CA GLY A 283 -33.88 6.64 37.39
C GLY A 283 -32.63 6.79 36.52
N THR A 284 -31.47 6.33 37.00
CA THR A 284 -30.23 6.23 36.21
C THR A 284 -29.79 4.78 36.10
N PHE A 285 -28.89 4.50 35.15
CA PHE A 285 -28.25 3.20 34.96
C PHE A 285 -26.75 3.38 34.81
N ARG A 286 -25.96 2.31 34.97
CA ARG A 286 -24.52 2.35 34.76
C ARG A 286 -24.19 2.61 33.29
N GLY A 287 -23.69 3.82 33.00
CA GLY A 287 -23.37 4.24 31.65
C GLY A 287 -22.09 3.61 31.11
N PRO A 288 -21.93 3.52 29.77
CA PRO A 288 -20.67 3.15 29.14
C PRO A 288 -19.61 4.26 29.22
N ASP A 289 -19.98 5.53 29.43
CA ASP A 289 -19.04 6.63 29.65
C ASP A 289 -18.60 6.67 31.12
N GLU A 290 -17.29 6.59 31.39
CA GLU A 290 -16.74 6.65 32.75
C GLU A 290 -16.91 8.04 33.40
N PHE A 291 -17.04 9.09 32.59
CA PHE A 291 -17.18 10.49 33.00
C PHE A 291 -18.62 10.98 33.05
N ASN A 292 -19.55 10.21 32.49
CA ASN A 292 -20.97 10.29 32.83
C ASN A 292 -21.41 8.89 33.31
N PRO A 293 -21.02 8.48 34.53
CA PRO A 293 -21.15 7.09 34.97
C PRO A 293 -22.60 6.66 35.23
N CYS A 294 -23.52 7.61 35.42
CA CYS A 294 -24.93 7.37 35.73
C CYS A 294 -25.86 8.19 34.82
N PRO A 295 -25.90 7.93 33.49
CA PRO A 295 -26.87 8.52 32.60
C PRO A 295 -28.30 8.21 33.06
N LYS A 296 -29.18 9.19 32.82
CA LYS A 296 -30.63 9.03 33.01
C LYS A 296 -31.18 7.99 32.03
N CYS A 297 -32.19 7.23 32.45
CA CYS A 297 -32.89 6.34 31.55
C CYS A 297 -33.55 7.10 30.39
N PRO A 298 -33.33 6.71 29.12
CA PRO A 298 -33.95 7.34 27.98
C PRO A 298 -35.47 7.07 27.94
N PRO A 299 -36.26 7.93 27.27
CA PRO A 299 -37.71 7.77 27.16
C PRO A 299 -38.11 6.38 26.63
N GLY A 300 -39.17 5.81 27.20
CA GLY A 300 -39.60 4.43 26.99
C GLY A 300 -38.94 3.40 27.90
N THR A 301 -38.02 3.82 28.78
CA THR A 301 -37.32 2.95 29.75
C THR A 301 -37.24 3.56 31.15
N PHE A 302 -37.10 2.72 32.19
CA PHE A 302 -37.05 3.15 33.59
C PHE A 302 -36.02 2.38 34.43
N SER A 303 -35.71 2.89 35.63
CA SER A 303 -34.85 2.23 36.62
C SER A 303 -35.39 2.43 38.05
N GLY A 304 -36.02 1.39 38.61
CA GLY A 304 -36.66 1.44 39.94
C GLY A 304 -35.74 1.11 41.12
N GLU A 305 -34.50 0.69 40.87
CA GLU A 305 -33.54 0.19 41.85
C GLU A 305 -32.16 0.85 41.68
N GLU A 306 -31.39 0.94 42.77
CA GLU A 306 -30.04 1.51 42.73
C GLU A 306 -29.02 0.51 42.17
N GLY A 307 -28.04 1.00 41.41
CA GLY A 307 -26.94 0.19 40.87
C GLY A 307 -27.30 -0.72 39.70
N ARG A 308 -28.39 -0.46 38.97
CA ARG A 308 -28.77 -1.19 37.74
C ARG A 308 -27.80 -0.91 36.59
N ASP A 309 -27.39 -1.96 35.88
CA ASP A 309 -26.51 -1.84 34.69
C ASP A 309 -27.26 -1.48 33.39
N LEU A 310 -28.60 -1.62 33.35
CA LEU A 310 -29.43 -1.29 32.18
C LEU A 310 -30.83 -0.84 32.62
N CYS A 311 -31.43 0.13 31.91
CA CYS A 311 -32.84 0.50 32.08
C CYS A 311 -33.77 -0.58 31.52
N GLN A 312 -34.93 -0.75 32.16
CA GLN A 312 -35.95 -1.70 31.73
C GLN A 312 -36.94 -1.01 30.79
N GLU A 313 -37.35 -1.67 29.70
CA GLU A 313 -38.41 -1.16 28.81
C GLU A 313 -39.79 -1.26 29.49
N CYS A 314 -40.67 -0.30 29.20
CA CYS A 314 -42.08 -0.40 29.57
C CYS A 314 -42.80 -1.46 28.72
N GLY A 315 -43.83 -2.10 29.29
CA GLY A 315 -44.63 -3.12 28.60
C GLY A 315 -45.40 -2.61 27.38
N SER A 316 -46.04 -3.52 26.63
CA SER A 316 -46.87 -3.17 25.46
C SER A 316 -48.02 -2.20 25.77
N ASP A 317 -48.44 -2.21 27.03
CA ASP A 317 -49.60 -1.52 27.56
C ASP A 317 -49.17 -0.40 28.54
N GLU A 318 -47.89 0.01 28.52
CA GLU A 318 -47.34 1.04 29.40
C GLU A 318 -46.33 1.97 28.65
N TYR A 319 -46.19 3.21 29.12
CA TYR A 319 -45.29 4.23 28.56
C TYR A 319 -44.60 5.06 29.66
N THR A 320 -43.53 5.77 29.33
CA THR A 320 -42.95 6.81 30.20
C THR A 320 -43.48 8.17 29.80
N ASP A 321 -43.49 9.14 30.71
CA ASP A 321 -43.63 10.53 30.29
C ASP A 321 -42.44 10.99 29.43
N ARG A 322 -42.51 12.24 28.94
CA ARG A 322 -41.55 12.82 28.00
C ARG A 322 -40.19 13.18 28.64
N GLY A 323 -39.99 12.92 29.93
CA GLY A 323 -38.78 13.25 30.69
C GLY A 323 -37.76 12.11 30.76
N GLU A 324 -36.48 12.48 30.83
CA GLU A 324 -35.40 11.52 31.06
C GLU A 324 -35.29 11.16 32.55
N GLY A 325 -35.04 9.88 32.82
CA GLY A 325 -34.67 9.39 34.15
C GLY A 325 -35.81 8.86 35.01
N GLN A 326 -36.81 8.23 34.37
CA GLN A 326 -37.98 7.72 35.06
C GLN A 326 -37.69 6.52 35.97
N THR A 327 -38.45 6.44 37.08
CA THR A 327 -38.33 5.38 38.10
C THR A 327 -39.42 4.30 37.99
N GLY A 328 -40.39 4.47 37.08
CA GLY A 328 -41.46 3.53 36.77
C GLY A 328 -42.19 3.91 35.47
N CYS A 329 -43.07 3.03 34.99
CA CYS A 329 -43.93 3.24 33.81
C CYS A 329 -45.36 3.62 34.19
N ILE A 330 -46.10 4.16 33.23
CA ILE A 330 -47.49 4.64 33.34
C ILE A 330 -48.36 3.78 32.40
N PRO A 331 -49.51 3.24 32.82
CA PRO A 331 -50.35 2.40 31.96
C PRO A 331 -51.07 3.19 30.86
N CYS A 332 -51.26 2.53 29.71
CA CYS A 332 -52.00 3.03 28.55
C CYS A 332 -53.53 2.92 28.75
N PRO A 333 -54.34 3.75 28.06
CA PRO A 333 -55.80 3.68 28.13
C PRO A 333 -56.37 2.38 27.51
N GLU A 334 -57.53 1.93 28.02
CA GLU A 334 -58.20 0.72 27.53
C GLU A 334 -58.45 0.73 26.01
N ASN A 335 -58.23 -0.43 25.37
CA ASN A 335 -58.37 -0.68 23.93
C ASN A 335 -57.32 -0.03 23.02
N THR A 336 -56.14 0.28 23.54
CA THR A 336 -54.99 0.73 22.73
C THR A 336 -53.71 -0.06 23.02
N GLU A 337 -52.91 -0.34 21.99
CA GLU A 337 -51.61 -1.01 22.12
C GLU A 337 -50.47 -0.18 21.51
N ARG A 338 -49.25 -0.30 22.05
CA ARG A 338 -48.06 0.40 21.54
C ARG A 338 -47.48 -0.31 20.31
N ARG A 339 -47.46 0.38 19.17
CA ARG A 339 -46.88 -0.16 17.92
C ARG A 339 -45.36 -0.35 18.02
N ALA A 340 -44.88 -1.55 17.71
CA ALA A 340 -43.45 -1.87 17.73
C ALA A 340 -42.65 -0.97 16.77
N GLY A 341 -41.60 -0.33 17.28
CA GLY A 341 -40.69 0.54 16.51
C GLY A 341 -41.08 2.03 16.44
N GLY A 342 -42.19 2.46 17.05
CA GLY A 342 -42.58 3.86 17.14
C GLY A 342 -42.02 4.58 18.38
N GLY A 343 -41.36 5.73 18.17
CA GLY A 343 -40.96 6.64 19.26
C GLY A 343 -41.99 7.75 19.49
N PHE A 344 -42.38 7.93 20.76
CA PHE A 344 -43.24 9.00 21.31
C PHE A 344 -44.73 9.00 20.90
N ASP A 345 -45.60 8.90 21.92
CA ASP A 345 -47.06 9.19 21.93
C ASP A 345 -47.93 8.61 20.79
N PHE A 346 -47.90 7.28 20.57
CA PHE A 346 -48.92 6.60 19.77
C PHE A 346 -49.46 5.32 20.42
N CYS A 347 -50.76 5.36 20.72
CA CYS A 347 -51.61 4.28 21.19
C CYS A 347 -52.80 4.21 20.22
N GLU A 348 -52.86 3.21 19.35
CA GLU A 348 -53.88 3.10 18.29
C GLU A 348 -54.94 2.04 18.61
N PHE A 349 -56.15 2.23 18.05
CA PHE A 349 -57.27 1.30 18.20
C PHE A 349 -57.19 0.15 17.20
N ARG A 350 -57.63 -1.04 17.65
CA ARG A 350 -57.61 -2.29 16.90
C ARG A 350 -58.74 -2.36 15.87
N ASP A 351 -58.41 -2.47 14.58
CA ASP A 351 -59.37 -2.73 13.52
C ASP A 351 -59.00 -3.98 12.69
N SER A 352 -60.02 -4.71 12.25
CA SER A 352 -59.87 -6.00 11.57
C SER A 352 -60.80 -6.10 10.37
N HIS A 353 -60.27 -6.24 9.14
CA HIS A 353 -60.83 -7.04 8.03
C HIS A 353 -60.10 -6.79 6.68
N GLY A 354 -59.90 -7.87 5.91
CA GLY A 354 -59.76 -7.85 4.44
C GLY A 354 -58.32 -7.84 3.87
N SER A 355 -57.72 -8.80 3.14
CA SER A 355 -58.08 -10.04 2.40
C SER A 355 -57.67 -9.96 0.93
N ILE A 356 -57.52 -11.14 0.27
CA ILE A 356 -57.30 -11.42 -1.19
C ILE A 356 -55.79 -11.38 -1.60
N PHE A 357 -55.19 -12.33 -2.37
CA PHE A 357 -55.69 -13.53 -3.09
C PHE A 357 -54.74 -14.77 -3.01
N CYS A 358 -54.85 -15.72 -3.96
CA CYS A 358 -54.19 -17.04 -4.05
C CYS A 358 -53.31 -17.16 -5.34
N GLU A 359 -52.71 -18.28 -5.82
CA GLU A 359 -52.87 -19.74 -5.57
C GLU A 359 -51.75 -20.59 -6.25
N SER A 360 -51.55 -21.89 -5.89
CA SER A 360 -51.45 -23.03 -6.85
C SER A 360 -51.03 -24.40 -6.23
N CYS A 361 -51.75 -25.47 -6.61
CA CYS A 361 -51.51 -26.94 -6.48
C CYS A 361 -52.67 -27.70 -7.21
N THR A 362 -52.69 -29.00 -7.58
CA THR A 362 -51.72 -30.08 -7.96
C THR A 362 -52.51 -31.30 -8.49
N LEU A 363 -52.00 -32.03 -9.51
CA LEU A 363 -52.36 -33.41 -9.92
C LEU A 363 -53.82 -33.64 -10.47
N ASP A 364 -54.18 -34.69 -11.24
CA ASP A 364 -53.49 -35.95 -11.63
C ASP A 364 -54.05 -36.61 -12.94
N LEU A 365 -53.36 -37.67 -13.43
CA LEU A 365 -53.68 -38.61 -14.56
C LEU A 365 -53.58 -38.00 -15.99
N GLY A 366 -53.37 -38.73 -17.11
CA GLY A 366 -53.16 -40.17 -17.45
C GLY A 366 -52.84 -40.28 -18.98
N ASP A 367 -52.56 -41.40 -19.69
CA ASP A 367 -52.43 -42.85 -19.40
C ASP A 367 -51.66 -43.60 -20.54
N GLU A 368 -51.25 -44.86 -20.28
CA GLU A 368 -50.82 -46.00 -21.16
C GLU A 368 -49.81 -45.90 -22.36
N ASN A 369 -48.69 -46.65 -22.18
CA ASN A 369 -48.09 -47.66 -23.09
C ASN A 369 -47.05 -47.27 -24.18
N ILE A 370 -45.76 -47.27 -23.80
CA ILE A 370 -44.62 -47.63 -24.67
C ILE A 370 -43.69 -48.58 -23.92
N THR A 371 -43.35 -49.73 -24.52
CA THR A 371 -42.42 -50.73 -23.97
C THR A 371 -41.06 -50.68 -24.67
N CYS A 372 -39.98 -50.72 -23.89
CA CYS A 372 -38.62 -50.92 -24.41
C CYS A 372 -38.32 -52.42 -24.61
N LEU A 373 -37.51 -52.75 -25.62
CA LEU A 373 -36.90 -54.07 -25.78
C LEU A 373 -35.39 -53.92 -26.05
N ASN A 374 -34.61 -54.91 -25.62
CA ASN A 374 -33.14 -54.86 -25.57
C ASN A 374 -32.46 -54.78 -26.95
N CYS A 375 -31.26 -54.19 -26.96
CA CYS A 375 -30.21 -54.49 -27.93
C CYS A 375 -29.25 -55.54 -27.35
N GLU A 376 -28.81 -56.49 -28.17
CA GLU A 376 -27.72 -57.43 -27.86
C GLU A 376 -26.74 -57.46 -29.05
N GLU A 377 -25.52 -57.96 -28.82
CA GLU A 377 -24.33 -57.58 -29.59
C GLU A 377 -24.21 -58.23 -30.99
N THR A 378 -23.46 -57.53 -31.85
CA THR A 378 -22.66 -58.03 -32.99
C THR A 378 -23.29 -59.03 -33.99
N SER A 379 -23.64 -58.46 -35.15
CA SER A 379 -23.45 -59.05 -36.50
C SER A 379 -24.04 -60.44 -36.82
N SER A 380 -25.26 -60.44 -37.33
CA SER A 380 -25.51 -60.92 -38.70
C SER A 380 -26.81 -60.28 -39.20
N GLY A 381 -26.73 -59.45 -40.25
CA GLY A 381 -27.88 -58.70 -40.72
C GLY A 381 -28.86 -59.53 -41.53
N ASP A 382 -30.11 -59.07 -41.61
CA ASP A 382 -30.85 -59.17 -42.87
C ASP A 382 -31.99 -58.13 -42.99
N ARG A 383 -31.63 -56.94 -43.46
CA ARG A 383 -32.42 -56.08 -44.36
C ARG A 383 -31.60 -54.86 -44.83
N ALA A 384 -30.42 -55.14 -45.38
CA ALA A 384 -29.79 -54.18 -46.28
C ALA A 384 -30.70 -53.98 -47.50
N ARG A 385 -31.03 -52.72 -47.84
CA ARG A 385 -31.59 -52.39 -49.16
C ARG A 385 -30.45 -52.10 -50.12
N GLY A 386 -29.76 -53.16 -50.55
CA GLY A 386 -28.76 -53.14 -51.62
C GLY A 386 -28.74 -54.51 -52.29
N VAL A 387 -28.78 -54.56 -53.63
CA VAL A 387 -28.99 -55.81 -54.40
C VAL A 387 -27.68 -56.31 -55.05
N SER A 388 -26.57 -55.65 -54.76
CA SER A 388 -25.23 -56.13 -55.06
C SER A 388 -24.24 -55.70 -53.98
N ILE A 389 -23.07 -56.33 -53.95
CA ILE A 389 -21.98 -55.88 -53.06
C ILE A 389 -21.57 -54.42 -53.36
N CYS A 390 -21.82 -53.93 -54.58
CA CYS A 390 -21.60 -52.54 -54.99
C CYS A 390 -22.68 -51.56 -54.49
N ASP A 391 -23.75 -52.04 -53.84
CA ASP A 391 -24.79 -51.23 -53.20
C ASP A 391 -24.68 -51.25 -51.67
N CYS A 392 -23.66 -51.92 -51.11
CA CYS A 392 -23.40 -51.91 -49.67
C CYS A 392 -22.91 -50.53 -49.24
N GLU A 393 -23.75 -49.80 -48.53
CA GLU A 393 -23.45 -48.48 -47.96
C GLU A 393 -23.06 -48.60 -46.48
N CYS A 394 -22.28 -47.63 -45.98
CA CYS A 394 -21.82 -47.66 -44.59
C CYS A 394 -22.98 -47.47 -43.61
N VAL A 395 -22.95 -48.19 -42.48
CA VAL A 395 -23.89 -47.93 -41.38
C VAL A 395 -23.48 -46.66 -40.60
N PRO A 396 -24.40 -46.00 -39.89
CA PRO A 396 -24.05 -44.91 -38.97
C PRO A 396 -22.92 -45.32 -38.01
N GLY A 397 -21.99 -44.41 -37.76
CA GLY A 397 -20.73 -44.68 -37.04
C GLY A 397 -19.56 -45.16 -37.92
N PHE A 398 -19.78 -45.37 -39.23
CA PHE A 398 -18.73 -45.74 -40.18
C PHE A 398 -18.83 -44.92 -41.49
N TYR A 399 -17.73 -44.75 -42.23
CA TYR A 399 -17.71 -43.98 -43.49
C TYR A 399 -16.68 -44.50 -44.52
N ASP A 400 -16.87 -44.17 -45.80
CA ASP A 400 -15.87 -44.36 -46.87
C ASP A 400 -15.30 -43.00 -47.33
N PRO A 401 -13.97 -42.78 -47.24
CA PRO A 401 -13.32 -41.56 -47.73
C PRO A 401 -13.56 -41.25 -49.22
N GLN A 402 -13.91 -42.25 -50.05
CA GLN A 402 -14.14 -42.08 -51.49
C GLN A 402 -15.61 -41.86 -51.88
N ARG A 403 -16.55 -41.83 -50.91
CA ARG A 403 -18.01 -41.75 -51.09
C ARG A 403 -18.60 -42.85 -52.00
N ARG A 404 -18.05 -44.06 -51.95
CA ARG A 404 -18.43 -45.19 -52.80
C ARG A 404 -19.01 -46.33 -51.97
N ALA A 405 -20.10 -46.90 -52.47
CA ALA A 405 -20.65 -48.14 -51.93
C ALA A 405 -19.80 -49.35 -52.35
N GLY A 406 -19.82 -50.40 -51.52
CA GLY A 406 -19.17 -51.69 -51.78
C GLY A 406 -17.69 -51.80 -51.41
N ARG A 407 -17.27 -51.15 -50.32
CA ARG A 407 -15.93 -51.26 -49.73
C ARG A 407 -15.99 -51.26 -48.21
N ASP A 408 -14.89 -51.68 -47.60
CA ASP A 408 -14.71 -51.66 -46.15
C ASP A 408 -14.78 -50.22 -45.63
N CYS A 409 -15.78 -49.93 -44.81
CA CYS A 409 -15.95 -48.63 -44.18
C CYS A 409 -15.00 -48.48 -42.98
N LYS A 410 -14.46 -47.28 -42.79
CA LYS A 410 -13.66 -46.93 -41.61
C LYS A 410 -14.55 -46.52 -40.45
N GLU A 411 -14.11 -46.76 -39.22
CA GLU A 411 -14.71 -46.22 -37.99
C GLU A 411 -14.73 -44.68 -38.03
N CYS A 412 -15.77 -44.07 -37.46
CA CYS A 412 -15.86 -42.61 -37.34
C CYS A 412 -14.72 -42.06 -36.46
N PRO A 413 -14.02 -40.98 -36.88
CA PRO A 413 -12.95 -40.41 -36.06
C PRO A 413 -13.51 -39.71 -34.81
N ASP A 414 -12.72 -39.71 -33.73
CA ASP A 414 -13.08 -39.06 -32.47
C ASP A 414 -13.49 -37.59 -32.68
N GLY A 415 -14.65 -37.20 -32.17
CA GLY A 415 -15.19 -35.84 -32.33
C GLY A 415 -15.92 -35.57 -33.64
N ALA A 416 -16.05 -36.55 -34.53
CA ALA A 416 -16.93 -36.49 -35.70
C ALA A 416 -18.27 -37.20 -35.45
N GLU A 417 -19.27 -36.82 -36.23
CA GLU A 417 -20.49 -37.60 -36.42
C GLU A 417 -20.52 -38.17 -37.85
N CYS A 418 -20.90 -39.44 -37.96
CA CYS A 418 -20.99 -40.17 -39.22
C CYS A 418 -22.40 -40.76 -39.36
N GLU A 419 -23.26 -40.10 -40.14
CA GLU A 419 -24.58 -40.65 -40.51
C GLU A 419 -24.50 -41.92 -41.38
N GLY A 420 -23.30 -42.26 -41.87
CA GLY A 420 -23.05 -43.40 -42.73
C GLY A 420 -23.38 -43.11 -44.19
N HIS A 421 -23.99 -44.09 -44.85
CA HIS A 421 -24.33 -44.06 -46.26
C HIS A 421 -23.12 -43.78 -47.18
N ARG A 422 -23.16 -42.66 -47.91
CA ARG A 422 -22.05 -42.11 -48.70
C ARG A 422 -21.64 -40.72 -48.20
N GLU A 423 -22.12 -40.33 -47.03
CA GLU A 423 -21.74 -39.06 -46.42
C GLU A 423 -20.33 -39.15 -45.83
N LEU A 424 -19.67 -38.00 -45.70
CA LEU A 424 -18.38 -37.91 -45.03
C LEU A 424 -18.59 -37.39 -43.61
N PRO A 425 -17.72 -37.78 -42.65
CA PRO A 425 -17.70 -37.23 -41.30
C PRO A 425 -17.76 -35.71 -41.31
N TYR A 426 -18.53 -35.17 -40.36
CA TYR A 426 -18.58 -33.77 -40.02
C TYR A 426 -18.34 -33.59 -38.52
N PRO A 427 -17.74 -32.47 -38.07
CA PRO A 427 -17.41 -32.27 -36.67
C PRO A 427 -18.68 -32.13 -35.80
N LEU A 428 -18.64 -32.72 -34.61
CA LEU A 428 -19.61 -32.48 -33.55
C LEU A 428 -19.47 -31.06 -32.97
N ALA A 429 -20.47 -30.60 -32.21
CA ALA A 429 -20.35 -29.37 -31.43
C ALA A 429 -19.14 -29.45 -30.47
N GLY A 430 -18.34 -28.38 -30.42
CA GLY A 430 -17.05 -28.33 -29.73
C GLY A 430 -15.85 -28.81 -30.54
N TYR A 431 -16.05 -29.32 -31.75
CA TYR A 431 -14.99 -29.72 -32.68
C TYR A 431 -14.99 -28.88 -33.95
N TRP A 432 -13.81 -28.72 -34.55
CA TRP A 432 -13.58 -28.07 -35.84
C TRP A 432 -12.92 -29.06 -36.80
N GLY A 433 -13.35 -29.05 -38.05
CA GLY A 433 -12.85 -29.95 -39.09
C GLY A 433 -12.36 -29.17 -40.31
N ASN A 434 -11.31 -29.67 -40.97
CA ASN A 434 -10.83 -29.10 -42.22
C ASN A 434 -11.62 -29.70 -43.40
N SER A 435 -12.05 -28.88 -44.36
CA SER A 435 -12.77 -29.35 -45.54
C SER A 435 -11.96 -30.34 -46.40
N SER A 436 -10.63 -30.28 -46.29
CA SER A 436 -9.65 -31.10 -47.02
C SER A 436 -9.20 -32.36 -46.28
N PHE A 437 -9.22 -32.35 -44.94
CA PHE A 437 -8.87 -33.46 -44.06
C PHE A 437 -10.04 -33.69 -43.11
N ARG A 438 -10.95 -34.58 -43.52
CA ARG A 438 -12.22 -34.87 -42.80
C ARG A 438 -12.12 -36.08 -41.88
N ASP A 439 -11.02 -36.79 -41.97
CA ASP A 439 -10.60 -37.90 -41.14
C ASP A 439 -9.93 -37.45 -39.82
N GLU A 440 -9.64 -36.16 -39.67
CA GLU A 440 -9.07 -35.55 -38.46
C GLU A 440 -9.97 -34.40 -37.97
N MET A 441 -10.48 -34.52 -36.74
CA MET A 441 -11.21 -33.47 -36.04
C MET A 441 -10.37 -32.88 -34.91
N TYR A 442 -10.53 -31.59 -34.68
CA TYR A 442 -9.77 -30.83 -33.70
C TYR A 442 -10.70 -30.29 -32.62
N VAL A 443 -10.36 -30.51 -31.35
CA VAL A 443 -11.07 -29.90 -30.21
C VAL A 443 -10.82 -28.38 -30.27
N CYS A 444 -11.88 -27.59 -30.09
CA CYS A 444 -11.76 -26.14 -30.01
C CYS A 444 -11.49 -25.69 -28.56
N ASP A 445 -10.57 -24.73 -28.38
CA ASP A 445 -10.18 -24.20 -27.07
C ASP A 445 -11.40 -23.70 -26.26
N LEU A 446 -12.36 -23.07 -26.96
CA LEU A 446 -13.70 -22.82 -26.43
C LEU A 446 -14.71 -23.76 -27.12
N PRO A 447 -15.20 -24.82 -26.46
CA PRO A 447 -16.18 -25.76 -27.04
C PRO A 447 -17.51 -25.13 -27.48
N LYS A 448 -17.80 -23.89 -27.07
CA LYS A 448 -18.97 -23.12 -27.49
C LYS A 448 -18.78 -22.32 -28.79
N ALA A 449 -17.54 -22.02 -29.17
CA ALA A 449 -17.25 -21.28 -30.42
C ALA A 449 -17.51 -22.19 -31.64
N CYS A 450 -17.26 -23.48 -31.50
CA CYS A 450 -17.46 -24.47 -32.55
C CYS A 450 -18.87 -25.07 -32.49
N LYS A 451 -19.73 -24.57 -33.38
CA LYS A 451 -21.10 -25.06 -33.63
C LYS A 451 -21.11 -26.48 -34.20
N GLY A 452 -20.10 -26.82 -35.01
CA GLY A 452 -20.01 -28.09 -35.73
C GLY A 452 -21.03 -28.20 -36.87
N GLY A 453 -21.09 -29.37 -37.51
CA GLY A 453 -22.08 -29.70 -38.54
C GLY A 453 -21.56 -29.79 -39.98
N LYS A 454 -22.46 -30.14 -40.91
CA LYS A 454 -22.14 -30.53 -42.31
C LYS A 454 -21.55 -29.41 -43.17
N ASN A 455 -21.81 -28.15 -42.84
CA ASN A 455 -21.32 -26.99 -43.61
C ASN A 455 -19.97 -26.49 -43.08
N PHE A 456 -18.88 -26.89 -43.74
CA PHE A 456 -17.51 -26.54 -43.35
C PHE A 456 -17.17 -25.04 -43.44
N SER A 457 -18.06 -24.22 -44.00
CA SER A 457 -17.97 -22.75 -44.02
C SER A 457 -18.73 -22.05 -42.88
N ASP A 458 -19.52 -22.80 -42.10
CA ASP A 458 -20.40 -22.32 -41.01
C ASP A 458 -20.20 -23.22 -39.77
N LEU A 459 -18.94 -23.47 -39.43
CA LEU A 459 -18.53 -24.30 -38.28
C LEU A 459 -18.47 -23.51 -36.97
N CYS A 460 -18.43 -22.18 -37.05
CA CYS A 460 -18.34 -21.27 -35.92
C CYS A 460 -19.71 -20.70 -35.55
N THR A 461 -19.91 -20.31 -34.30
CA THR A 461 -21.03 -19.46 -33.88
C THR A 461 -20.82 -18.02 -34.38
N GLU A 462 -21.90 -17.23 -34.50
CA GLU A 462 -21.90 -15.93 -35.21
C GLU A 462 -20.88 -14.90 -34.71
N GLU A 463 -20.46 -15.02 -33.45
CA GLU A 463 -19.47 -14.17 -32.77
C GLU A 463 -18.00 -14.49 -33.15
N TYR A 464 -17.72 -15.68 -33.72
CA TYR A 464 -16.37 -16.23 -33.93
C TYR A 464 -16.09 -16.58 -35.40
N THR A 465 -14.81 -16.60 -35.77
CA THR A 465 -14.34 -16.87 -37.12
C THR A 465 -12.93 -17.47 -37.12
N GLY A 466 -12.37 -17.73 -38.30
CA GLY A 466 -11.00 -18.24 -38.46
C GLY A 466 -10.85 -19.76 -38.24
N ARG A 467 -9.59 -20.21 -38.16
CA ARG A 467 -9.25 -21.63 -37.92
C ARG A 467 -9.49 -21.94 -36.43
N LEU A 468 -10.09 -23.10 -36.14
CA LEU A 468 -10.54 -23.50 -34.79
C LEU A 468 -11.56 -22.53 -34.14
N CYS A 469 -12.15 -21.60 -34.91
CA CYS A 469 -13.01 -20.53 -34.40
C CYS A 469 -12.34 -19.67 -33.30
N ALA A 470 -11.02 -19.46 -33.41
CA ALA A 470 -10.20 -18.80 -32.39
C ALA A 470 -10.24 -17.26 -32.43
N ASP A 471 -10.65 -16.69 -33.57
CA ASP A 471 -10.68 -15.25 -33.84
C ASP A 471 -12.10 -14.69 -33.69
N CYS A 472 -12.26 -13.42 -33.30
CA CYS A 472 -13.59 -12.78 -33.21
C CYS A 472 -14.07 -12.27 -34.58
N GLN A 473 -15.37 -12.37 -34.82
CA GLN A 473 -16.02 -11.82 -36.02
C GLN A 473 -15.96 -10.27 -36.02
N SER A 474 -15.95 -9.66 -37.21
CA SER A 474 -15.94 -8.19 -37.35
C SER A 474 -17.11 -7.54 -36.61
N GLY A 475 -16.82 -6.57 -35.74
CA GLY A 475 -17.80 -5.94 -34.84
C GLY A 475 -17.82 -6.53 -33.41
N TYR A 476 -16.97 -7.52 -33.14
CA TYR A 476 -16.73 -8.07 -31.82
C TYR A 476 -15.25 -7.91 -31.41
N PHE A 477 -14.97 -7.95 -30.11
CA PHE A 477 -13.62 -7.89 -29.54
C PHE A 477 -13.42 -8.97 -28.47
N LYS A 478 -12.19 -9.47 -28.33
CA LYS A 478 -11.89 -10.57 -27.42
C LYS A 478 -11.58 -10.05 -26.02
N ILE A 479 -12.17 -10.66 -24.99
CA ILE A 479 -11.68 -10.58 -23.61
C ILE A 479 -11.47 -12.00 -23.10
N VAL A 480 -10.22 -12.36 -22.79
CA VAL A 480 -9.80 -13.70 -22.36
C VAL A 480 -10.15 -14.77 -23.41
N GLU A 481 -11.29 -15.43 -23.28
CA GLU A 481 -11.74 -16.51 -24.17
C GLU A 481 -13.03 -16.17 -24.95
N HIS A 482 -13.70 -15.05 -24.63
CA HIS A 482 -15.04 -14.74 -25.17
C HIS A 482 -15.00 -13.47 -26.03
N CYS A 483 -15.75 -13.48 -27.13
CA CYS A 483 -15.99 -12.32 -27.98
C CYS A 483 -17.19 -11.50 -27.45
N PHE A 484 -17.05 -10.18 -27.40
CA PHE A 484 -18.08 -9.25 -26.93
C PHE A 484 -18.44 -8.23 -28.02
N GLU A 485 -19.70 -7.81 -28.10
CA GLU A 485 -20.14 -6.78 -29.05
C GLU A 485 -19.44 -5.42 -28.81
N CYS A 486 -18.98 -4.79 -29.89
CA CYS A 486 -18.34 -3.48 -29.81
C CYS A 486 -19.31 -2.36 -29.43
N MET A 487 -19.02 -1.66 -28.33
CA MET A 487 -19.66 -0.39 -27.97
C MET A 487 -19.30 0.73 -28.97
N SER A 488 -20.03 1.84 -28.95
CA SER A 488 -19.80 3.00 -29.83
C SER A 488 -18.32 3.42 -29.91
N THR A 489 -17.86 3.79 -31.11
CA THR A 489 -16.45 4.11 -31.40
C THR A 489 -15.88 5.25 -30.54
N ALA A 490 -16.71 6.21 -30.13
CA ALA A 490 -16.29 7.27 -29.21
C ALA A 490 -16.02 6.73 -27.80
N SER A 491 -16.88 5.82 -27.31
CA SER A 491 -16.76 5.20 -25.99
C SER A 491 -15.56 4.26 -25.90
N THR A 492 -15.29 3.47 -26.95
CA THR A 492 -14.14 2.55 -26.99
C THR A 492 -12.82 3.31 -27.05
N VAL A 493 -12.70 4.33 -27.91
CA VAL A 493 -11.50 5.18 -27.96
C VAL A 493 -11.28 5.92 -26.62
N MET A 494 -12.34 6.43 -25.98
CA MET A 494 -12.22 7.05 -24.66
C MET A 494 -11.71 6.06 -23.60
N LEU A 495 -12.24 4.84 -23.58
CA LEU A 495 -11.80 3.78 -22.66
C LEU A 495 -10.32 3.44 -22.90
N MET A 496 -9.90 3.25 -24.16
CA MET A 496 -8.50 2.96 -24.52
C MET A 496 -7.54 4.07 -24.07
N VAL A 497 -7.91 5.34 -24.25
CA VAL A 497 -7.11 6.48 -23.78
C VAL A 497 -7.02 6.51 -22.25
N ILE A 498 -8.11 6.21 -21.53
CA ILE A 498 -8.11 6.15 -20.07
C ILE A 498 -7.23 5.01 -19.56
N VAL A 499 -7.36 3.80 -20.11
CA VAL A 499 -6.56 2.63 -19.71
C VAL A 499 -5.07 2.88 -20.02
N PHE A 500 -4.73 3.40 -21.20
CA PHE A 500 -3.35 3.73 -21.56
C PHE A 500 -2.75 4.84 -20.68
N ALA A 501 -3.52 5.89 -20.35
CA ALA A 501 -3.08 6.95 -19.45
C ALA A 501 -2.88 6.43 -18.02
N MET A 502 -3.80 5.59 -17.52
CA MET A 502 -3.67 4.94 -16.21
C MET A 502 -2.44 4.04 -16.15
N TRP A 503 -2.20 3.22 -17.20
CA TRP A 503 -1.02 2.38 -17.32
C TRP A 503 0.28 3.19 -17.34
N LEU A 504 0.35 4.29 -18.10
CA LEU A 504 1.49 5.19 -18.11
C LEU A 504 1.76 5.78 -16.72
N ILE A 505 0.72 6.19 -15.98
CA ILE A 505 0.85 6.72 -14.61
C ILE A 505 1.35 5.63 -13.66
N ILE A 506 0.73 4.45 -13.67
CA ILE A 506 1.12 3.34 -12.78
C ILE A 506 2.58 2.94 -13.03
N ASN A 507 2.95 2.65 -14.28
CA ASN A 507 4.28 2.12 -14.58
C ASN A 507 5.39 3.17 -14.67
N SER A 508 5.10 4.40 -15.10
CA SER A 508 6.13 5.45 -15.26
C SER A 508 6.21 6.41 -14.07
N VAL A 509 5.24 6.41 -13.15
CA VAL A 509 5.21 7.34 -12.01
C VAL A 509 5.02 6.62 -10.67
N VAL A 510 4.14 5.62 -10.57
CA VAL A 510 3.86 4.96 -9.28
C VAL A 510 4.87 3.85 -8.98
N ALA A 511 5.06 2.89 -9.88
CA ALA A 511 5.99 1.76 -9.68
C ALA A 511 7.43 2.23 -9.42
N LEU A 512 7.90 3.23 -10.17
CA LEU A 512 9.20 3.90 -9.97
C LEU A 512 9.35 4.67 -8.65
N ARG A 513 8.28 4.78 -7.85
CA ARG A 513 8.23 5.55 -6.60
C ARG A 513 7.72 4.76 -5.41
N VAL A 514 7.15 3.58 -5.63
CA VAL A 514 6.42 2.79 -4.63
C VAL A 514 6.81 1.32 -4.81
N GLU A 515 7.67 0.83 -3.93
CA GLU A 515 8.34 -0.48 -4.06
C GLU A 515 7.33 -1.65 -3.96
N THR A 516 6.30 -1.48 -3.12
CA THR A 516 5.19 -2.45 -2.96
C THR A 516 4.39 -2.67 -4.25
N VAL A 517 4.22 -1.63 -5.07
CA VAL A 517 3.52 -1.71 -6.37
C VAL A 517 4.32 -2.51 -7.38
N GLU A 518 5.65 -2.37 -7.38
CA GLU A 518 6.51 -3.12 -8.27
C GLU A 518 6.49 -4.62 -7.94
N LEU A 519 6.57 -4.99 -6.66
CA LEU A 519 6.41 -6.39 -6.22
C LEU A 519 5.04 -6.96 -6.59
N MET A 520 3.97 -6.19 -6.40
CA MET A 520 2.61 -6.58 -6.81
C MET A 520 2.51 -6.81 -8.32
N LEU A 521 3.02 -5.88 -9.13
CA LEU A 521 3.03 -6.01 -10.59
C LEU A 521 3.76 -7.31 -10.99
N ASN A 522 4.98 -7.52 -10.48
CA ASN A 522 5.79 -8.70 -10.75
C ASN A 522 5.06 -10.01 -10.39
N PHE A 523 4.36 -10.05 -9.26
CA PHE A 523 3.48 -11.17 -8.90
C PHE A 523 2.35 -11.36 -9.92
N VAL A 524 1.64 -10.28 -10.29
CA VAL A 524 0.52 -10.32 -11.23
C VAL A 524 0.94 -10.83 -12.60
N GLN A 525 2.08 -10.38 -13.13
CA GLN A 525 2.60 -10.87 -14.42
C GLN A 525 2.87 -12.39 -14.37
N LEU A 526 3.53 -12.87 -13.31
CA LEU A 526 3.80 -14.31 -13.14
C LEU A 526 2.53 -15.14 -12.90
N ALA A 527 1.54 -14.60 -12.19
CA ALA A 527 0.24 -15.24 -11.99
C ALA A 527 -0.57 -15.30 -13.29
N ASN A 528 -0.46 -14.29 -14.17
CA ASN A 528 -1.07 -14.27 -15.50
C ASN A 528 -0.47 -15.36 -16.42
N ILE A 529 0.84 -15.60 -16.36
CA ILE A 529 1.50 -16.75 -17.04
C ILE A 529 0.96 -18.10 -16.55
N ILE A 530 0.69 -18.25 -15.24
CA ILE A 530 0.07 -19.47 -14.71
C ILE A 530 -1.40 -19.60 -15.16
N GLY A 531 -2.15 -18.49 -15.16
CA GLY A 531 -3.57 -18.45 -15.54
C GLY A 531 -3.84 -18.71 -17.03
N SER A 532 -2.92 -18.32 -17.90
CA SER A 532 -2.98 -18.51 -19.36
C SER A 532 -2.60 -19.92 -19.84
N LEU A 533 -2.13 -20.80 -18.95
CA LEU A 533 -1.95 -22.22 -19.26
C LEU A 533 -3.33 -22.90 -19.43
N PRO A 534 -3.51 -23.76 -20.46
CA PRO A 534 -4.80 -24.38 -20.77
C PRO A 534 -5.14 -25.51 -19.78
N LEU A 535 -5.59 -25.13 -18.59
CA LEU A 535 -6.00 -26.02 -17.50
C LEU A 535 -7.52 -25.95 -17.28
N GLU A 536 -8.07 -26.90 -16.52
CA GLU A 536 -9.50 -26.94 -16.14
C GLU A 536 -9.89 -25.87 -15.08
N TRP A 537 -9.45 -24.62 -15.24
CA TRP A 537 -9.76 -23.52 -14.33
C TRP A 537 -11.28 -23.31 -14.18
N PRO A 538 -11.82 -23.25 -12.96
CA PRO A 538 -13.23 -22.91 -12.73
C PRO A 538 -13.52 -21.47 -13.15
N LYS A 539 -14.76 -21.20 -13.58
CA LYS A 539 -15.19 -19.90 -14.14
C LYS A 539 -14.81 -18.69 -13.29
N SER A 540 -14.95 -18.79 -11.97
CA SER A 540 -14.60 -17.72 -11.03
C SER A 540 -13.10 -17.40 -11.02
N LEU A 541 -12.22 -18.38 -11.21
CA LEU A 541 -10.77 -18.13 -11.29
C LEU A 541 -10.37 -17.59 -12.67
N ARG A 542 -11.02 -18.03 -13.76
CA ARG A 542 -10.83 -17.41 -15.09
C ARG A 542 -11.16 -15.91 -15.07
N GLN A 543 -12.18 -15.50 -14.32
CA GLN A 543 -12.50 -14.07 -14.12
C GLN A 543 -11.39 -13.32 -13.35
N VAL A 544 -10.80 -13.93 -12.32
CA VAL A 544 -9.67 -13.33 -11.58
C VAL A 544 -8.45 -13.15 -12.48
N PHE A 545 -8.07 -14.18 -13.26
CA PHE A 545 -6.97 -14.07 -14.22
C PHE A 545 -7.26 -13.05 -15.33
N GLY A 546 -8.53 -12.93 -15.78
CA GLY A 546 -8.97 -11.90 -16.71
C GLY A 546 -8.91 -10.46 -16.18
N VAL A 547 -8.91 -10.26 -14.85
CA VAL A 547 -8.60 -8.96 -14.23
C VAL A 547 -7.09 -8.77 -14.08
N ALA A 548 -6.35 -9.84 -13.76
CA ALA A 548 -4.89 -9.83 -13.68
C ALA A 548 -4.22 -9.44 -15.01
N SER A 549 -4.74 -9.91 -16.15
CA SER A 549 -4.22 -9.55 -17.48
C SER A 549 -4.36 -8.07 -17.82
N ILE A 550 -5.38 -7.37 -17.27
CA ILE A 550 -5.54 -5.91 -17.40
C ILE A 550 -4.40 -5.17 -16.68
N LEU A 551 -4.02 -5.67 -15.50
CA LEU A 551 -2.95 -5.09 -14.67
C LEU A 551 -1.55 -5.40 -15.22
N ASP A 552 -1.37 -6.56 -15.86
CA ASP A 552 -0.16 -6.91 -16.64
C ASP A 552 -0.06 -6.11 -17.95
N PHE A 553 -1.18 -5.50 -18.39
CA PHE A 553 -1.33 -4.78 -19.65
C PHE A 553 -0.86 -5.60 -20.86
N ASP A 554 -1.35 -6.84 -20.91
CA ASP A 554 -1.29 -7.63 -22.14
C ASP A 554 -2.10 -6.90 -23.23
N VAL A 555 -1.50 -6.61 -24.39
CA VAL A 555 -2.13 -5.79 -25.44
C VAL A 555 -3.39 -6.48 -25.99
N ASP A 556 -3.49 -7.81 -25.85
CA ASP A 556 -4.70 -8.60 -26.09
C ASP A 556 -5.94 -8.10 -25.32
N VAL A 557 -5.78 -7.40 -24.18
CA VAL A 557 -6.89 -6.80 -23.41
C VAL A 557 -7.48 -5.56 -24.08
N VAL A 558 -6.67 -4.83 -24.84
CA VAL A 558 -7.02 -3.53 -25.44
C VAL A 558 -7.06 -3.66 -26.96
N GLU A 559 -7.70 -4.72 -27.45
CA GLU A 559 -7.76 -5.02 -28.88
C GLU A 559 -8.62 -3.99 -29.64
N PRO A 560 -8.07 -3.24 -30.61
CA PRO A 560 -8.80 -2.26 -31.41
C PRO A 560 -9.59 -2.88 -32.59
N SER A 561 -9.97 -4.16 -32.48
CA SER A 561 -10.75 -4.89 -33.50
C SER A 561 -12.05 -4.18 -33.89
N CYS A 562 -12.62 -3.39 -32.97
CA CYS A 562 -13.83 -2.59 -33.17
C CYS A 562 -13.72 -1.49 -34.23
N PHE A 563 -12.51 -1.09 -34.66
CA PHE A 563 -12.34 -0.03 -35.66
C PHE A 563 -11.23 -0.27 -36.70
N ALA A 564 -10.36 -1.26 -36.48
CA ALA A 564 -9.35 -1.68 -37.44
C ALA A 564 -9.32 -3.21 -37.50
N SER A 565 -8.97 -3.76 -38.67
CA SER A 565 -8.65 -5.18 -38.82
C SER A 565 -7.40 -5.49 -37.99
N TRP A 566 -7.61 -6.03 -36.80
CA TRP A 566 -6.55 -6.32 -35.85
C TRP A 566 -6.25 -7.82 -35.81
N SER A 567 -5.01 -8.16 -35.48
CA SER A 567 -4.54 -9.55 -35.45
C SER A 567 -3.32 -9.66 -34.54
N PHE A 568 -2.94 -10.88 -34.19
CA PHE A 568 -1.73 -11.19 -33.42
C PHE A 568 -0.47 -10.48 -33.94
N THR A 569 -0.34 -10.29 -35.27
CA THR A 569 0.77 -9.55 -35.89
C THR A 569 0.86 -8.10 -35.38
N ASN A 570 -0.28 -7.45 -35.17
CA ASN A 570 -0.33 -6.07 -34.68
C ASN A 570 -0.03 -6.01 -33.17
N ASN A 571 -0.58 -6.93 -32.36
CA ASN A 571 -0.24 -7.05 -30.94
C ASN A 571 1.26 -7.25 -30.75
N PHE A 572 1.87 -8.17 -31.52
CA PHE A 572 3.31 -8.40 -31.50
C PHE A 572 4.13 -7.11 -31.76
N PHE A 573 3.81 -6.34 -32.81
CA PHE A 573 4.55 -5.11 -33.12
C PHE A 573 4.29 -3.97 -32.12
N VAL A 574 3.07 -3.86 -31.58
CA VAL A 574 2.77 -2.88 -30.52
C VAL A 574 3.54 -3.23 -29.25
N GLN A 575 3.53 -4.49 -28.83
CA GLN A 575 4.27 -4.97 -27.65
C GLN A 575 5.78 -4.76 -27.82
N LEU A 576 6.35 -5.10 -28.98
CA LEU A 576 7.77 -4.90 -29.28
C LEU A 576 8.17 -3.41 -29.34
N GLY A 577 7.24 -2.54 -29.72
CA GLY A 577 7.41 -1.08 -29.76
C GLY A 577 7.16 -0.37 -28.43
N LEU A 578 6.45 -1.00 -27.49
CA LEU A 578 6.04 -0.42 -26.21
C LEU A 578 7.21 0.17 -25.38
N PRO A 579 8.38 -0.50 -25.24
CA PRO A 579 9.52 0.06 -24.49
C PRO A 579 10.10 1.31 -25.18
N ILE A 580 10.03 1.37 -26.52
CA ILE A 580 10.50 2.50 -27.33
C ILE A 580 9.56 3.70 -27.14
N VAL A 581 8.24 3.47 -27.16
CA VAL A 581 7.24 4.53 -26.92
C VAL A 581 7.38 5.12 -25.52
N MET A 582 7.54 4.29 -24.49
CA MET A 582 7.81 4.76 -23.12
C MET A 582 9.12 5.57 -23.04
N SER A 583 10.20 5.08 -23.65
CA SER A 583 11.49 5.78 -23.70
C SER A 583 11.41 7.12 -24.44
N PHE A 584 10.59 7.21 -25.49
CA PHE A 584 10.33 8.46 -26.21
C PHE A 584 9.53 9.46 -25.36
N LEU A 585 8.54 8.99 -24.59
CA LEU A 585 7.82 9.84 -23.62
C LEU A 585 8.75 10.36 -22.51
N ALA A 586 9.66 9.52 -22.01
CA ALA A 586 10.70 9.93 -21.07
C ALA A 586 11.66 10.97 -21.67
N LEU A 587 12.03 10.83 -22.96
CA LEU A 587 12.83 11.81 -23.68
C LEU A 587 12.09 13.16 -23.81
N LEU A 588 10.80 13.15 -24.15
CA LEU A 588 9.99 14.37 -24.20
C LEU A 588 9.91 15.05 -22.83
N TRP A 589 9.76 14.28 -21.75
CA TRP A 589 9.75 14.81 -20.38
C TRP A 589 11.10 15.45 -19.99
N PHE A 590 12.22 14.80 -20.34
CA PHE A 590 13.58 15.36 -20.20
C PHE A 590 13.74 16.67 -20.98
N LEU A 591 13.35 16.70 -22.27
CA LEU A 591 13.42 17.90 -23.10
C LEU A 591 12.57 19.05 -22.55
N LEU A 592 11.37 18.76 -22.02
CA LEU A 592 10.53 19.74 -21.33
C LEU A 592 11.14 20.23 -20.02
N GLY A 593 11.81 19.36 -19.25
CA GLY A 593 12.56 19.74 -18.04
C GLY A 593 13.73 20.67 -18.35
N VAL A 594 14.50 20.35 -19.40
CA VAL A 594 15.58 21.20 -19.91
C VAL A 594 15.05 22.54 -20.42
N LEU A 595 13.94 22.54 -21.18
CA LEU A 595 13.29 23.77 -21.65
C LEU A 595 12.84 24.65 -20.48
N ARG A 596 12.18 24.09 -19.46
CA ARG A 596 11.77 24.79 -18.22
C ARG A 596 12.96 25.39 -17.46
N PHE A 597 14.11 24.72 -17.47
CA PHE A 597 15.33 25.24 -16.87
C PHE A 597 15.91 26.44 -17.64
N TYR A 598 15.94 26.36 -18.98
CA TYR A 598 16.37 27.50 -19.80
C TYR A 598 15.39 28.67 -19.75
N THR A 599 14.08 28.44 -19.77
CA THR A 599 13.08 29.52 -19.65
C THR A 599 13.06 30.14 -18.25
N SER A 600 13.27 29.37 -17.18
CA SER A 600 13.39 29.94 -15.82
C SER A 600 14.67 30.76 -15.65
N LYS A 601 15.81 30.31 -16.21
CA LYS A 601 17.04 31.11 -16.27
C LYS A 601 16.87 32.39 -17.09
N TRP A 602 16.25 32.32 -18.25
CA TRP A 602 15.95 33.48 -19.09
C TRP A 602 15.01 34.45 -18.38
N TYR A 603 13.95 33.94 -17.73
CA TYR A 603 13.01 34.76 -16.94
C TYR A 603 13.71 35.44 -15.77
N LEU A 604 14.57 34.74 -15.03
CA LEU A 604 15.38 35.33 -13.95
C LEU A 604 16.40 36.36 -14.46
N GLN A 605 17.02 36.14 -15.62
CA GLN A 605 17.90 37.13 -16.25
C GLN A 605 17.14 38.36 -16.74
N ALA A 606 15.99 38.18 -17.40
CA ALA A 606 15.12 39.26 -17.86
C ALA A 606 14.54 40.05 -16.68
N HIS A 607 14.12 39.37 -15.61
CA HIS A 607 13.65 40.00 -14.38
C HIS A 607 14.78 40.76 -13.68
N ASN A 608 16.00 40.21 -13.59
CA ASN A 608 17.14 40.96 -13.07
C ASN A 608 17.46 42.20 -13.92
N HIS A 609 17.36 42.13 -15.25
CA HIS A 609 17.57 43.28 -16.14
C HIS A 609 16.47 44.36 -15.99
N PHE A 610 15.22 43.94 -15.76
CA PHE A 610 14.08 44.82 -15.46
C PHE A 610 14.17 45.43 -14.05
N VAL A 611 14.65 44.65 -13.08
CA VAL A 611 14.90 45.09 -11.70
C VAL A 611 16.13 46.00 -11.62
N GLU A 612 17.16 45.82 -12.44
CA GLU A 612 18.25 46.80 -12.54
C GLU A 612 17.78 48.13 -13.17
N TRP A 613 16.88 48.08 -14.16
CA TRP A 613 16.22 49.27 -14.70
C TRP A 613 15.37 50.01 -13.63
N PHE A 614 14.70 49.29 -12.72
CA PHE A 614 13.99 49.87 -11.58
C PHE A 614 14.92 50.30 -10.41
N ARG A 615 16.02 49.58 -10.16
CA ARG A 615 17.01 49.90 -9.10
C ARG A 615 17.82 51.16 -9.42
N ALA A 616 17.93 51.54 -10.70
CA ALA A 616 18.43 52.86 -11.09
C ALA A 616 17.59 54.03 -10.52
N ALA A 617 16.38 53.78 -9.99
CA ALA A 617 15.52 54.79 -9.38
C ALA A 617 15.43 54.72 -7.84
N THR A 618 15.97 53.69 -7.16
CA THR A 618 15.84 53.55 -5.69
C THR A 618 17.07 52.96 -5.00
N VAL A 619 17.56 53.67 -3.98
CA VAL A 619 18.70 53.27 -3.14
C VAL A 619 18.25 52.28 -2.07
N TYR A 620 18.22 50.98 -2.39
CA TYR A 620 18.22 49.92 -1.38
C TYR A 620 18.88 48.64 -1.90
N GLN A 621 19.99 48.24 -1.27
CA GLN A 621 20.92 47.25 -1.79
C GLN A 621 20.65 45.85 -1.19
N TRP A 622 19.57 45.21 -1.63
CA TRP A 622 19.32 43.79 -1.33
C TRP A 622 20.17 42.90 -2.23
N ASP A 623 21.22 42.32 -1.64
CA ASP A 623 22.11 41.36 -2.29
C ASP A 623 21.40 40.02 -2.48
N VAL A 624 20.91 39.79 -3.70
CA VAL A 624 20.28 38.52 -4.09
C VAL A 624 21.40 37.50 -4.27
N ARG A 625 21.81 36.89 -3.16
CA ARG A 625 22.91 35.92 -3.06
C ARG A 625 22.69 34.80 -4.08
N ARG A 626 23.46 34.89 -5.17
CA ARG A 626 23.42 34.00 -6.33
C ARG A 626 23.70 32.57 -5.86
N THR A 627 22.67 31.72 -5.79
CA THR A 627 22.76 30.32 -5.35
C THR A 627 23.52 29.47 -6.38
N SER A 628 24.84 29.59 -6.33
CA SER A 628 25.76 28.71 -7.05
C SER A 628 25.71 27.34 -6.38
N PHE A 629 24.80 26.48 -6.86
CA PHE A 629 24.81 25.05 -6.57
C PHE A 629 26.17 24.47 -7.00
N ARG A 630 27.04 24.24 -6.03
CA ARG A 630 28.41 23.75 -6.23
C ARG A 630 28.40 22.23 -6.11
N GLY A 631 27.90 21.55 -7.14
CA GLY A 631 27.86 20.09 -7.21
C GLY A 631 26.81 19.60 -8.21
N GLU A 632 27.28 19.03 -9.33
CA GLU A 632 26.49 18.54 -10.47
C GLU A 632 25.64 19.59 -11.22
N SER A 633 25.44 19.37 -12.52
CA SER A 633 24.57 20.23 -13.33
C SER A 633 23.12 19.73 -13.29
N PHE A 634 22.15 20.65 -13.33
CA PHE A 634 20.73 20.27 -13.44
C PHE A 634 20.48 19.32 -14.63
N ILE A 635 21.15 19.57 -15.76
CA ILE A 635 21.06 18.75 -16.98
C ILE A 635 21.54 17.30 -16.73
N SER A 636 22.66 17.11 -16.01
CA SER A 636 23.13 15.76 -15.64
C SER A 636 22.15 15.03 -14.71
N MET A 637 21.50 15.73 -13.79
CA MET A 637 20.48 15.12 -12.91
C MET A 637 19.22 14.70 -13.68
N GLU A 638 18.73 15.53 -14.61
CA GLU A 638 17.59 15.16 -15.45
C GLU A 638 17.96 14.04 -16.46
N PHE A 639 19.19 14.00 -16.94
CA PHE A 639 19.69 12.92 -17.79
C PHE A 639 19.77 11.59 -17.03
N ASP A 640 20.23 11.60 -15.78
CA ASP A 640 20.24 10.41 -14.92
C ASP A 640 18.83 9.83 -14.75
N LYS A 641 17.82 10.69 -14.53
CA LYS A 641 16.42 10.28 -14.47
C LYS A 641 15.93 9.72 -15.81
N PHE A 642 16.26 10.36 -16.93
CA PHE A 642 15.88 9.87 -18.26
C PHE A 642 16.37 8.44 -18.49
N VAL A 643 17.64 8.15 -18.18
CA VAL A 643 18.21 6.79 -18.27
C VAL A 643 17.43 5.80 -17.40
N ALA A 644 17.09 6.17 -16.16
CA ALA A 644 16.31 5.30 -15.27
C ALA A 644 14.92 4.95 -15.84
N HIS A 645 14.19 5.93 -16.39
CA HIS A 645 12.87 5.67 -16.98
C HIS A 645 12.94 4.78 -18.23
N CYS A 646 13.97 4.95 -19.06
CA CYS A 646 14.20 4.06 -20.22
C CYS A 646 14.48 2.62 -19.80
N MET A 647 15.22 2.40 -18.70
CA MET A 647 15.49 1.05 -18.21
C MET A 647 14.28 0.42 -17.52
N ALA A 648 13.53 1.19 -16.72
CA ALA A 648 12.32 0.72 -16.07
C ALA A 648 11.21 0.39 -17.10
N ALA A 649 11.14 1.13 -18.20
CA ALA A 649 10.28 0.77 -19.33
C ALA A 649 10.59 -0.63 -19.89
N ILE A 650 11.88 -0.99 -19.96
CA ILE A 650 12.30 -2.34 -20.39
C ILE A 650 12.01 -3.38 -19.29
N GLU A 651 12.22 -3.08 -18.00
CA GLU A 651 11.94 -4.02 -16.90
C GLU A 651 10.44 -4.35 -16.76
N VAL A 652 9.57 -3.35 -16.82
CA VAL A 652 8.09 -3.52 -16.74
C VAL A 652 7.55 -4.36 -17.90
N THR A 653 8.05 -4.11 -19.11
CA THR A 653 7.62 -4.81 -20.33
C THR A 653 8.41 -6.11 -20.59
N TYR A 654 9.33 -6.47 -19.69
CA TYR A 654 10.27 -7.57 -19.89
C TYR A 654 9.58 -8.92 -20.10
N LEU A 655 8.61 -9.25 -19.23
CA LEU A 655 7.92 -10.54 -19.27
C LEU A 655 7.03 -10.65 -20.51
N THR A 656 6.19 -9.65 -20.75
CA THR A 656 5.23 -9.61 -21.86
C THR A 656 5.95 -9.58 -23.21
N THR A 657 6.97 -8.72 -23.39
CA THR A 657 7.77 -8.72 -24.64
C THR A 657 8.52 -10.04 -24.86
N THR A 658 9.04 -10.67 -23.80
CA THR A 658 9.66 -12.00 -23.89
C THR A 658 8.65 -13.08 -24.30
N ARG A 659 7.42 -13.05 -23.75
CA ARG A 659 6.32 -13.95 -24.12
C ARG A 659 5.96 -13.85 -25.59
N TYR A 660 5.60 -12.67 -26.08
CA TYR A 660 5.25 -12.47 -27.49
C TYR A 660 6.38 -12.88 -28.45
N CYS A 661 7.65 -12.67 -28.09
CA CYS A 661 8.77 -13.13 -28.91
C CYS A 661 8.97 -14.65 -28.89
N LEU A 662 8.65 -15.34 -27.80
CA LEU A 662 8.69 -16.80 -27.74
C LEU A 662 7.47 -17.43 -28.41
N ASP A 663 6.28 -16.83 -28.28
CA ASP A 663 5.04 -17.30 -28.91
C ASP A 663 5.15 -17.34 -30.44
N VAL A 664 5.86 -16.37 -31.06
CA VAL A 664 6.19 -16.37 -32.50
C VAL A 664 7.03 -17.58 -32.94
N LEU A 665 7.78 -18.20 -32.02
CA LEU A 665 8.63 -19.37 -32.29
C LEU A 665 7.89 -20.71 -32.03
N ALA A 666 6.70 -20.68 -31.44
CA ALA A 666 5.93 -21.87 -31.07
C ALA A 666 4.95 -22.28 -32.19
N CYS A 667 5.27 -23.39 -32.86
CA CYS A 667 4.43 -23.98 -33.90
C CYS A 667 3.83 -25.32 -33.45
N THR A 668 2.58 -25.56 -33.82
CA THR A 668 1.84 -26.81 -33.62
C THR A 668 1.26 -27.29 -34.94
N ASP A 669 1.27 -28.60 -35.16
CA ASP A 669 0.75 -29.19 -36.40
C ASP A 669 -0.76 -29.44 -36.29
N VAL A 670 -1.55 -28.77 -37.15
CA VAL A 670 -3.02 -28.82 -37.19
C VAL A 670 -3.49 -29.04 -38.62
N ALA A 671 -4.14 -30.18 -38.88
CA ALA A 671 -4.62 -30.65 -40.18
C ALA A 671 -3.50 -30.73 -41.24
N GLY A 672 -2.40 -31.42 -40.90
CA GLY A 672 -1.22 -31.60 -41.76
C GLY A 672 -0.43 -30.32 -42.07
N VAL A 673 -0.78 -29.19 -41.44
CA VAL A 673 -0.15 -27.88 -41.63
C VAL A 673 0.38 -27.37 -40.30
N SER A 674 1.66 -27.02 -40.24
CA SER A 674 2.25 -26.39 -39.07
C SER A 674 1.79 -24.94 -38.97
N VAL A 675 1.13 -24.58 -37.88
CA VAL A 675 0.56 -23.24 -37.62
C VAL A 675 1.08 -22.68 -36.30
N LEU A 676 1.04 -21.36 -36.14
CA LEU A 676 1.45 -20.70 -34.91
C LEU A 676 0.49 -21.03 -33.77
N THR A 677 0.99 -21.46 -32.61
CA THR A 677 0.15 -21.84 -31.46
C THR A 677 -0.72 -20.67 -30.98
N ALA A 678 -0.16 -19.46 -30.94
CA ALA A 678 -0.87 -18.26 -30.49
C ALA A 678 -1.82 -17.66 -31.55
N SER A 679 -1.71 -18.06 -32.83
CA SER A 679 -2.58 -17.58 -33.91
C SER A 679 -2.65 -18.61 -35.04
N PRO A 680 -3.60 -19.58 -34.97
CA PRO A 680 -3.72 -20.67 -35.95
C PRO A 680 -3.98 -20.23 -37.41
N GLU A 681 -4.30 -18.96 -37.64
CA GLU A 681 -4.36 -18.36 -38.99
C GLU A 681 -2.98 -18.31 -39.66
N THR A 682 -1.91 -18.06 -38.90
CA THR A 682 -0.56 -17.87 -39.44
C THR A 682 0.17 -19.20 -39.59
N VAL A 683 0.38 -19.64 -40.84
CA VAL A 683 1.12 -20.86 -41.18
C VAL A 683 2.63 -20.65 -40.93
N CYS A 684 3.24 -21.58 -40.20
CA CYS A 684 4.67 -21.55 -39.90
C CYS A 684 5.51 -21.84 -41.15
N GLY A 685 6.63 -21.13 -41.30
CA GLY A 685 7.48 -21.17 -42.50
C GLY A 685 6.95 -20.39 -43.70
N SER A 686 5.83 -19.66 -43.56
CA SER A 686 5.40 -18.67 -44.55
C SER A 686 6.25 -17.39 -44.51
N ASP A 687 6.26 -16.59 -45.59
CA ASP A 687 6.99 -15.30 -45.63
C ASP A 687 6.58 -14.35 -44.48
N LYS A 688 5.30 -14.37 -44.08
CA LYS A 688 4.76 -13.63 -42.93
C LYS A 688 5.38 -14.14 -41.62
N HIS A 689 5.44 -15.46 -41.43
CA HIS A 689 6.03 -16.09 -40.25
C HIS A 689 7.54 -15.85 -40.16
N GLU A 690 8.30 -15.99 -41.24
CA GLU A 690 9.75 -15.73 -41.23
C GLU A 690 10.08 -14.25 -40.98
N THR A 691 9.24 -13.32 -41.46
CA THR A 691 9.36 -11.90 -41.12
C THR A 691 9.16 -11.67 -39.62
N LEU A 692 8.07 -12.21 -39.05
CA LEU A 692 7.79 -12.13 -37.61
C LEU A 692 8.92 -12.75 -36.77
N ARG A 693 9.40 -13.94 -37.18
CA ARG A 693 10.50 -14.67 -36.55
C ARG A 693 11.79 -13.86 -36.51
N GLY A 694 12.13 -13.15 -37.59
CA GLY A 694 13.28 -12.25 -37.62
C GLY A 694 13.19 -11.14 -36.56
N PHE A 695 12.03 -10.49 -36.44
CA PHE A 695 11.78 -9.48 -35.41
C PHE A 695 11.75 -10.07 -33.99
N ALA A 696 11.18 -11.26 -33.80
CA ALA A 696 11.13 -11.94 -32.51
C ALA A 696 12.54 -12.31 -32.00
N ILE A 697 13.41 -12.83 -32.87
CA ILE A 697 14.81 -13.11 -32.53
C ILE A 697 15.56 -11.81 -32.17
N ALA A 698 15.34 -10.72 -32.93
CA ALA A 698 15.90 -9.42 -32.60
C ALA A 698 15.39 -8.89 -31.24
N GLY A 699 14.10 -9.06 -30.95
CA GLY A 699 13.48 -8.72 -29.66
C GLY A 699 14.09 -9.49 -28.48
N LEU A 700 14.27 -10.81 -28.61
CA LEU A 700 14.93 -11.64 -27.59
C LEU A 700 16.38 -11.23 -27.36
N ILE A 701 17.12 -10.89 -28.43
CA ILE A 701 18.52 -10.43 -28.31
C ILE A 701 18.58 -9.05 -27.61
N LEU A 702 17.70 -8.12 -27.96
CA LEU A 702 17.74 -6.75 -27.44
C LEU A 702 17.13 -6.63 -26.04
N TYR A 703 15.88 -7.05 -25.87
CA TYR A 703 15.11 -6.84 -24.64
C TYR A 703 15.31 -7.95 -23.61
N THR A 704 15.35 -9.22 -24.01
CA THR A 704 15.45 -10.33 -23.03
C THR A 704 16.89 -10.58 -22.60
N GLY A 705 17.78 -10.90 -23.55
CA GLY A 705 19.18 -11.21 -23.31
C GLY A 705 20.06 -9.96 -23.12
N GLY A 706 19.86 -8.94 -23.96
CA GLY A 706 20.63 -7.70 -23.92
C GLY A 706 20.45 -6.91 -22.62
N TYR A 707 19.21 -6.76 -22.14
CA TYR A 707 18.92 -6.15 -20.85
C TYR A 707 19.51 -6.94 -19.68
N LEU A 708 19.35 -8.27 -19.67
CA LEU A 708 19.93 -9.14 -18.63
C LEU A 708 21.46 -9.01 -18.58
N ALA A 709 22.13 -9.09 -19.74
CA ALA A 709 23.58 -8.91 -19.84
C ALA A 709 24.02 -7.51 -19.41
N PHE A 710 23.24 -6.47 -19.72
CA PHE A 710 23.48 -5.10 -19.28
C PHE A 710 23.37 -4.96 -17.76
N VAL A 711 22.32 -5.50 -17.13
CA VAL A 711 22.15 -5.47 -15.66
C VAL A 711 23.30 -6.20 -14.97
N VAL A 712 23.67 -7.40 -15.43
CA VAL A 712 24.83 -8.14 -14.92
C VAL A 712 26.13 -7.32 -15.07
N PHE A 713 26.36 -6.72 -16.23
CA PHE A 713 27.54 -5.89 -16.48
C PHE A 713 27.59 -4.64 -15.57
N GLN A 714 26.47 -3.94 -15.36
CA GLN A 714 26.44 -2.78 -14.48
C GLN A 714 26.65 -3.16 -13.01
N LEU A 715 25.97 -4.19 -12.51
CA LEU A 715 26.11 -4.63 -11.12
C LEU A 715 27.55 -5.08 -10.82
N THR A 716 28.14 -5.90 -11.70
CA THR A 716 29.54 -6.34 -11.56
C THR A 716 30.54 -5.18 -11.66
N THR A 717 30.31 -4.22 -12.57
CA THR A 717 31.15 -3.01 -12.68
C THR A 717 31.05 -2.13 -11.44
N MET A 718 29.85 -1.91 -10.90
CA MET A 718 29.63 -1.14 -9.67
C MET A 718 30.23 -1.82 -8.44
N GLN A 719 30.19 -3.16 -8.38
CA GLN A 719 30.83 -3.95 -7.32
C GLN A 719 32.35 -3.87 -7.38
N GLN A 720 32.96 -4.01 -8.56
CA GLN A 720 34.41 -3.86 -8.76
C GLN A 720 34.90 -2.44 -8.43
N THR A 721 34.14 -1.42 -8.82
CA THR A 721 34.49 0.00 -8.58
C THR A 721 34.02 0.55 -7.23
N LYS A 722 33.34 -0.27 -6.41
CA LYS A 722 32.70 0.12 -5.14
C LYS A 722 31.81 1.37 -5.24
N SER A 723 31.17 1.57 -6.40
CA SER A 723 30.50 2.82 -6.76
C SER A 723 28.98 2.83 -6.54
N PHE A 724 28.43 1.83 -5.84
CA PHE A 724 26.99 1.76 -5.50
C PHE A 724 26.48 3.02 -4.76
N LYS A 725 27.28 3.60 -3.85
CA LYS A 725 26.88 4.80 -3.09
C LYS A 725 26.99 6.12 -3.86
N LEU A 726 27.34 6.10 -5.15
CA LEU A 726 27.48 7.33 -5.96
C LEU A 726 26.10 7.84 -6.40
N SER A 727 25.79 9.11 -6.10
CA SER A 727 24.48 9.73 -6.38
C SER A 727 23.98 9.55 -7.82
N SER A 728 24.87 9.56 -8.83
CA SER A 728 24.48 9.31 -10.23
C SER A 728 24.09 7.85 -10.49
N ASN A 729 24.81 6.88 -9.90
CA ASN A 729 24.50 5.46 -10.02
C ASN A 729 23.19 5.12 -9.29
N ILE A 730 22.95 5.71 -8.12
CA ILE A 730 21.68 5.57 -7.39
C ILE A 730 20.53 6.13 -8.26
N ARG A 731 20.67 7.34 -8.82
CA ARG A 731 19.62 7.94 -9.68
C ARG A 731 19.31 7.15 -10.95
N ARG A 732 20.32 6.50 -11.57
CA ARG A 732 20.17 5.76 -12.84
C ARG A 732 19.71 4.31 -12.65
N TYR A 733 20.26 3.64 -11.64
CA TYR A 733 20.22 2.19 -11.49
C TYR A 733 19.66 1.74 -10.14
N GLY A 734 19.40 2.67 -9.21
CA GLY A 734 18.93 2.38 -7.85
C GLY A 734 17.67 1.53 -7.83
N PHE A 735 16.68 1.78 -8.68
CA PHE A 735 15.45 0.97 -8.74
C PHE A 735 15.70 -0.54 -8.93
N VAL A 736 16.82 -0.94 -9.56
CA VAL A 736 17.20 -2.35 -9.75
C VAL A 736 17.76 -2.97 -8.47
N TYR A 737 18.54 -2.22 -7.67
CA TYR A 737 19.36 -2.76 -6.57
C TYR A 737 19.21 -2.10 -5.18
N GLU A 738 18.73 -0.86 -5.06
CA GLU A 738 18.56 -0.07 -3.81
C GLU A 738 17.57 -0.77 -2.84
N ARG A 739 16.66 -1.59 -3.38
CA ARG A 739 15.74 -2.46 -2.62
C ARG A 739 16.40 -3.67 -1.97
N PHE A 740 17.58 -4.09 -2.44
CA PHE A 740 18.30 -5.27 -1.96
C PHE A 740 19.51 -4.88 -1.12
N GLU A 741 19.87 -5.69 -0.14
CA GLU A 741 21.14 -5.51 0.55
C GLU A 741 22.32 -5.64 -0.42
N LEU A 742 23.42 -4.93 -0.16
CA LEU A 742 24.58 -4.89 -1.07
C LEU A 742 25.19 -6.27 -1.33
N GLU A 743 25.08 -7.20 -0.39
CA GLU A 743 25.55 -8.59 -0.51
C GLU A 743 24.64 -9.43 -1.42
N TYR A 744 23.35 -9.09 -1.50
CA TYR A 744 22.32 -9.83 -2.24
C TYR A 744 21.86 -9.14 -3.53
N THR A 745 22.62 -8.17 -4.06
CA THR A 745 22.30 -7.48 -5.33
C THR A 745 22.13 -8.41 -6.55
N TRP A 746 22.66 -9.63 -6.51
CA TRP A 746 22.45 -10.68 -7.52
C TRP A 746 21.00 -11.19 -7.58
N THR A 747 20.19 -10.95 -6.54
CA THR A 747 18.74 -11.26 -6.47
C THR A 747 17.97 -10.58 -7.61
N ALA A 748 18.38 -9.39 -8.05
CA ALA A 748 17.82 -8.71 -9.21
C ALA A 748 17.98 -9.54 -10.50
N VAL A 749 19.18 -10.10 -10.73
CA VAL A 749 19.49 -10.94 -11.89
C VAL A 749 18.71 -12.25 -11.84
N LEU A 750 18.63 -12.89 -10.67
CA LEU A 750 17.88 -14.13 -10.50
C LEU A 750 16.37 -13.92 -10.72
N THR A 751 15.82 -12.78 -10.30
CA THR A 751 14.42 -12.41 -10.57
C THR A 751 14.13 -12.35 -12.07
N LEU A 752 15.02 -11.77 -12.87
CA LEU A 752 14.89 -11.73 -14.34
C LEU A 752 15.02 -13.13 -14.97
N LEU A 753 15.93 -13.96 -14.46
CA LEU A 753 16.10 -15.35 -14.92
C LEU A 753 14.86 -16.22 -14.63
N VAL A 754 14.25 -16.07 -13.44
CA VAL A 754 13.01 -16.75 -13.08
C VAL A 754 11.86 -16.33 -14.01
N ARG A 755 11.76 -15.04 -14.36
CA ARG A 755 10.80 -14.54 -15.36
C ARG A 755 10.98 -15.20 -16.73
N ILE A 756 12.21 -15.24 -17.26
CA ILE A 756 12.50 -15.94 -18.53
C ILE A 756 12.08 -17.40 -18.42
N PHE A 757 12.40 -18.07 -17.31
CA PHE A 757 12.12 -19.48 -17.10
C PHE A 757 10.61 -19.78 -17.10
N PHE A 758 9.79 -18.96 -16.44
CA PHE A 758 8.32 -19.12 -16.45
C PHE A 758 7.76 -19.08 -17.88
N VAL A 759 8.17 -18.09 -18.68
CA VAL A 759 7.70 -17.95 -20.07
C VAL A 759 8.25 -19.10 -20.93
N ALA A 760 9.52 -19.45 -20.80
CA ALA A 760 10.11 -20.58 -21.53
C ALA A 760 9.43 -21.92 -21.17
N ALA A 761 9.06 -22.12 -19.91
CA ALA A 761 8.31 -23.29 -19.46
C ALA A 761 6.88 -23.30 -20.00
N MET A 762 6.20 -22.15 -20.08
CA MET A 762 4.88 -22.03 -20.68
C MET A 762 4.90 -22.35 -22.19
N VAL A 763 5.85 -21.78 -22.93
CA VAL A 763 5.83 -21.78 -24.40
C VAL A 763 6.52 -23.01 -25.02
N LEU A 764 7.63 -23.47 -24.44
CA LEU A 764 8.44 -24.55 -25.03
C LEU A 764 7.99 -25.96 -24.59
N VAL A 765 7.23 -26.07 -23.49
CA VAL A 765 6.78 -27.36 -22.95
C VAL A 765 5.39 -27.70 -23.48
N ARG A 766 5.33 -28.57 -24.50
CA ARG A 766 4.09 -28.96 -25.20
C ARG A 766 2.96 -29.51 -24.32
N ASN A 767 3.26 -30.05 -23.13
CA ASN A 767 2.24 -30.57 -22.22
C ASN A 767 2.05 -29.59 -21.04
N PRO A 768 0.85 -29.00 -20.88
CA PRO A 768 0.60 -27.95 -19.89
C PRO A 768 0.76 -28.46 -18.44
N LEU A 769 0.49 -29.73 -18.15
CA LEU A 769 0.68 -30.29 -16.81
C LEU A 769 2.17 -30.32 -16.43
N SER A 770 3.05 -30.67 -17.36
CA SER A 770 4.49 -30.58 -17.13
C SER A 770 4.98 -29.14 -17.03
N ALA A 771 4.41 -28.21 -17.82
CA ALA A 771 4.74 -26.78 -17.71
C ALA A 771 4.42 -26.23 -16.31
N VAL A 772 3.20 -26.45 -15.81
CA VAL A 772 2.78 -26.02 -14.46
C VAL A 772 3.61 -26.69 -13.37
N GLY A 773 3.89 -28.01 -13.50
CA GLY A 773 4.73 -28.72 -12.53
C GLY A 773 6.16 -28.19 -12.46
N ILE A 774 6.75 -27.87 -13.61
CA ILE A 774 8.07 -27.24 -13.72
C ILE A 774 8.06 -25.83 -13.09
N ILE A 775 7.02 -25.03 -13.37
CA ILE A 775 6.82 -23.71 -12.76
C ILE A 775 6.68 -23.83 -11.24
N ALA A 776 5.86 -24.76 -10.73
CA ALA A 776 5.69 -24.98 -9.29
C ALA A 776 7.01 -25.33 -8.58
N VAL A 777 7.84 -26.18 -9.19
CA VAL A 777 9.17 -26.53 -8.65
C VAL A 777 10.10 -25.33 -8.62
N VAL A 778 10.17 -24.53 -9.70
CA VAL A 778 11.02 -23.33 -9.71
C VAL A 778 10.52 -22.25 -8.76
N THR A 779 9.20 -22.07 -8.60
CA THR A 779 8.65 -21.17 -7.57
C THR A 779 9.02 -21.63 -6.16
N MET A 780 8.98 -22.94 -5.87
CA MET A 780 9.40 -23.49 -4.57
C MET A 780 10.90 -23.34 -4.31
N VAL A 781 11.76 -23.57 -5.32
CA VAL A 781 13.20 -23.32 -5.21
C VAL A 781 13.47 -21.83 -4.99
N TRP A 782 12.76 -20.95 -5.70
CA TRP A 782 12.91 -19.51 -5.56
C TRP A 782 12.44 -19.00 -4.19
N LEU A 783 11.31 -19.51 -3.68
CA LEU A 783 10.83 -19.27 -2.32
C LEU A 783 11.87 -19.72 -1.27
N PHE A 784 12.48 -20.90 -1.43
CA PHE A 784 13.50 -21.39 -0.51
C PHE A 784 14.75 -20.50 -0.51
N VAL A 785 15.24 -20.08 -1.69
CA VAL A 785 16.37 -19.15 -1.80
C VAL A 785 16.02 -17.82 -1.14
N HIS A 786 14.87 -17.23 -1.47
CA HIS A 786 14.39 -15.96 -0.91
C HIS A 786 14.30 -15.99 0.61
N VAL A 787 13.64 -16.99 1.19
CA VAL A 787 13.47 -17.15 2.65
C VAL A 787 14.80 -17.46 3.36
N TYR A 788 15.76 -18.09 2.66
CA TYR A 788 17.10 -18.33 3.21
C TYR A 788 17.99 -17.07 3.20
N THR A 789 17.88 -16.23 2.17
CA THR A 789 18.75 -15.04 2.02
C THR A 789 18.18 -13.77 2.64
N LEU A 790 16.84 -13.65 2.73
CA LEU A 790 16.11 -12.41 3.10
C LEU A 790 16.74 -11.15 2.47
N PRO A 791 16.71 -11.04 1.13
CA PRO A 791 17.63 -10.18 0.41
C PRO A 791 17.24 -8.70 0.38
N TYR A 792 16.10 -8.28 0.95
CA TYR A 792 15.63 -6.89 0.88
C TYR A 792 16.13 -6.08 2.08
N VAL A 793 16.32 -4.76 1.88
CA VAL A 793 16.73 -3.84 2.97
C VAL A 793 15.64 -3.63 4.03
N LYS A 794 14.40 -4.03 3.73
CA LYS A 794 13.21 -3.83 4.58
C LYS A 794 12.51 -5.16 4.80
N ASP A 795 12.41 -5.58 6.06
CA ASP A 795 11.69 -6.80 6.51
C ASP A 795 10.26 -6.89 5.94
N GLU A 796 9.57 -5.74 5.81
CA GLU A 796 8.22 -5.65 5.23
C GLU A 796 8.15 -6.17 3.78
N LEU A 797 9.18 -5.87 2.97
CA LEU A 797 9.26 -6.30 1.57
C LEU A 797 9.65 -7.78 1.48
N ASP A 798 10.52 -8.25 2.37
CA ASP A 798 10.88 -9.66 2.45
C ASP A 798 9.69 -10.56 2.82
N LEU A 799 8.87 -10.10 3.77
CA LEU A 799 7.62 -10.76 4.16
C LEU A 799 6.61 -10.76 3.00
N LEU A 800 6.42 -9.60 2.34
CA LEU A 800 5.48 -9.46 1.22
C LEU A 800 5.90 -10.32 0.02
N GLN A 801 7.18 -10.34 -0.34
CA GLN A 801 7.72 -11.16 -1.43
C GLN A 801 7.64 -12.66 -1.10
N SER A 802 7.95 -13.06 0.13
CA SER A 802 7.75 -14.45 0.60
C SER A 802 6.30 -14.88 0.44
N PHE A 803 5.36 -14.02 0.85
CA PHE A 803 3.93 -14.27 0.73
C PHE A 803 3.47 -14.39 -0.74
N PHE A 804 3.92 -13.49 -1.63
CA PHE A 804 3.66 -13.60 -3.07
C PHE A 804 4.18 -14.90 -3.69
N LEU A 805 5.37 -15.36 -3.30
CA LEU A 805 5.93 -16.62 -3.79
C LEU A 805 5.15 -17.85 -3.27
N VAL A 806 4.66 -17.82 -2.02
CA VAL A 806 3.73 -18.84 -1.50
C VAL A 806 2.42 -18.84 -2.29
N CYS A 807 1.86 -17.66 -2.61
CA CYS A 807 0.66 -17.53 -3.43
C CYS A 807 0.83 -18.09 -4.85
N LEU A 808 1.96 -17.79 -5.52
CA LEU A 808 2.27 -18.34 -6.85
C LEU A 808 2.42 -19.87 -6.82
N ALA A 809 3.09 -20.41 -5.80
CA ALA A 809 3.21 -21.85 -5.62
C ALA A 809 1.84 -22.52 -5.38
N ALA A 810 0.98 -21.89 -4.56
CA ALA A 810 -0.38 -22.36 -4.32
C ALA A 810 -1.24 -22.33 -5.60
N PHE A 811 -1.13 -21.30 -6.44
CA PHE A 811 -1.82 -21.25 -7.74
C PHE A 811 -1.35 -22.36 -8.68
N ALA A 812 -0.04 -22.56 -8.85
CA ALA A 812 0.49 -23.61 -9.72
C ALA A 812 0.05 -25.01 -9.24
N MET A 813 0.15 -25.29 -7.94
CA MET A 813 -0.32 -26.55 -7.36
C MET A 813 -1.84 -26.74 -7.50
N SER A 814 -2.63 -25.67 -7.36
CA SER A 814 -4.08 -25.71 -7.57
C SER A 814 -4.45 -26.02 -9.02
N GLY A 815 -3.72 -25.45 -10.00
CA GLY A 815 -3.91 -25.75 -11.43
C GLY A 815 -3.68 -27.22 -11.78
N LEU A 816 -2.68 -27.86 -11.17
CA LEU A 816 -2.46 -29.31 -11.27
C LEU A 816 -3.64 -30.10 -10.68
N MET A 817 -4.14 -29.69 -9.51
CA MET A 817 -5.28 -30.36 -8.85
C MET A 817 -6.59 -30.23 -9.63
N PHE A 818 -6.89 -29.05 -10.20
CA PHE A 818 -8.10 -28.85 -11.01
C PHE A 818 -8.12 -29.73 -12.27
N SER A 819 -6.96 -30.01 -12.84
CA SER A 819 -6.80 -30.87 -14.02
C SER A 819 -6.91 -32.37 -13.71
N CYS A 820 -7.14 -32.76 -12.44
CA CYS A 820 -7.41 -34.14 -12.07
C CYS A 820 -8.88 -34.50 -12.33
N LYS A 821 -9.14 -35.35 -13.34
CA LYS A 821 -10.48 -35.82 -13.72
C LYS A 821 -11.26 -36.51 -12.59
N ASN A 822 -10.56 -37.10 -11.62
CA ASN A 822 -11.16 -37.83 -10.49
C ASN A 822 -11.45 -36.95 -9.26
N LEU A 823 -11.27 -35.63 -9.33
CA LEU A 823 -11.49 -34.73 -8.19
C LEU A 823 -13.01 -34.57 -7.90
N PRO A 824 -13.50 -34.94 -6.69
CA PRO A 824 -14.91 -34.80 -6.33
C PRO A 824 -15.41 -33.36 -6.45
N SER A 825 -16.68 -33.17 -6.83
CA SER A 825 -17.28 -31.83 -6.99
C SER A 825 -17.19 -30.98 -5.72
N THR A 826 -17.38 -31.58 -4.54
CA THR A 826 -17.19 -30.92 -3.23
C THR A 826 -15.75 -30.44 -3.03
N ALA A 827 -14.76 -31.28 -3.35
CA ALA A 827 -13.34 -30.92 -3.26
C ALA A 827 -12.98 -29.81 -4.27
N ARG A 828 -13.53 -29.86 -5.50
CA ARG A 828 -13.36 -28.81 -6.52
C ARG A 828 -13.92 -27.46 -6.03
N THR A 829 -15.07 -27.44 -5.35
CA THR A 829 -15.65 -26.23 -4.74
C THR A 829 -14.80 -25.71 -3.57
N ILE A 830 -14.36 -26.59 -2.66
CA ILE A 830 -13.50 -26.21 -1.52
C ILE A 830 -12.17 -25.61 -2.02
N LEU A 831 -11.53 -26.24 -3.00
CA LEU A 831 -10.30 -25.73 -3.61
C LEU A 831 -10.52 -24.36 -4.27
N THR A 832 -11.62 -24.18 -5.00
CA THR A 832 -11.98 -22.88 -5.61
C THR A 832 -12.16 -21.79 -4.55
N GLY A 833 -12.87 -22.10 -3.46
CA GLY A 833 -13.05 -21.17 -2.34
C GLY A 833 -11.74 -20.83 -1.62
N GLY A 834 -10.86 -21.82 -1.45
CA GLY A 834 -9.53 -21.62 -0.85
C GLY A 834 -8.64 -20.70 -1.69
N VAL A 835 -8.59 -20.91 -3.01
CA VAL A 835 -7.82 -20.04 -3.93
C VAL A 835 -8.39 -18.62 -3.96
N LEU A 836 -9.71 -18.45 -4.01
CA LEU A 836 -10.36 -17.13 -3.96
C LEU A 836 -10.12 -16.43 -2.61
N GLY A 837 -10.15 -17.16 -1.50
CA GLY A 837 -9.81 -16.63 -0.18
C GLY A 837 -8.35 -16.17 -0.09
N LEU A 838 -7.43 -16.92 -0.67
CA LEU A 838 -6.01 -16.57 -0.75
C LEU A 838 -5.78 -15.33 -1.64
N VAL A 839 -6.47 -15.20 -2.78
CA VAL A 839 -6.50 -13.97 -3.60
C VAL A 839 -7.00 -12.78 -2.79
N PHE A 840 -8.10 -12.95 -2.04
CA PHE A 840 -8.67 -11.87 -1.23
C PHE A 840 -7.70 -11.42 -0.12
N ILE A 841 -7.13 -12.36 0.64
CA ILE A 841 -6.12 -12.08 1.67
C ILE A 841 -4.94 -11.32 1.05
N MET A 842 -4.42 -11.79 -0.09
CA MET A 842 -3.34 -11.14 -0.82
C MET A 842 -3.66 -9.69 -1.21
N CYS A 843 -4.85 -9.45 -1.80
CA CYS A 843 -5.29 -8.11 -2.14
C CYS A 843 -5.37 -7.21 -0.90
N THR A 844 -5.89 -7.71 0.23
CA THR A 844 -5.98 -6.91 1.47
C THR A 844 -4.61 -6.59 2.08
N ILE A 845 -3.67 -7.55 2.11
CA ILE A 845 -2.30 -7.34 2.62
C ILE A 845 -1.57 -6.33 1.72
N THR A 846 -1.62 -6.52 0.40
CA THR A 846 -0.95 -5.64 -0.55
C THR A 846 -1.52 -4.21 -0.48
N PHE A 847 -2.84 -4.07 -0.36
CA PHE A 847 -3.49 -2.77 -0.19
C PHE A 847 -3.11 -2.08 1.12
N PHE A 848 -2.96 -2.84 2.21
CA PHE A 848 -2.49 -2.30 3.49
C PHE A 848 -1.05 -1.76 3.39
N PHE A 849 -0.11 -2.56 2.86
CA PHE A 849 1.28 -2.11 2.66
C PHE A 849 1.38 -0.92 1.69
N PHE A 850 0.60 -0.93 0.61
CA PHE A 850 0.50 0.19 -0.33
C PHE A 850 0.01 1.48 0.34
N LEU A 851 -1.02 1.41 1.18
CA LEU A 851 -1.51 2.56 1.96
C LEU A 851 -0.47 3.06 2.95
N MET A 852 0.24 2.17 3.64
CA MET A 852 1.32 2.53 4.57
C MET A 852 2.46 3.25 3.85
N GLU A 853 2.93 2.72 2.73
CA GLU A 853 4.01 3.30 1.93
C GLU A 853 3.60 4.65 1.31
N ILE A 854 2.36 4.78 0.82
CA ILE A 854 1.81 6.07 0.35
C ILE A 854 1.68 7.07 1.50
N PHE A 855 1.16 6.67 2.66
CA PHE A 855 1.00 7.55 3.81
C PHE A 855 2.35 8.12 4.26
N GLN A 856 3.39 7.27 4.35
CA GLN A 856 4.76 7.72 4.62
C GLN A 856 5.24 8.76 3.58
N LYS A 857 5.11 8.47 2.27
CA LYS A 857 5.55 9.41 1.22
C LYS A 857 4.73 10.70 1.18
N ILE A 858 3.44 10.67 1.51
CA ILE A 858 2.59 11.87 1.66
C ILE A 858 3.01 12.68 2.88
N CYS A 859 3.22 12.06 4.05
CA CYS A 859 3.72 12.75 5.25
C CYS A 859 5.07 13.44 4.99
N ILE A 860 5.97 12.77 4.27
CA ILE A 860 7.25 13.32 3.81
C ILE A 860 7.03 14.53 2.88
N TRP A 861 6.15 14.41 1.88
CA TRP A 861 5.90 15.47 0.91
C TRP A 861 5.23 16.71 1.53
N VAL A 862 4.21 16.49 2.37
CA VAL A 862 3.52 17.55 3.13
C VAL A 862 4.50 18.22 4.11
N GLY A 863 5.32 17.43 4.80
CA GLY A 863 6.35 17.94 5.72
C GLY A 863 7.48 18.72 5.04
N CYS A 864 7.72 18.48 3.75
CA CYS A 864 8.70 19.24 2.95
C CYS A 864 8.10 20.53 2.34
N HIS A 865 6.79 20.59 2.10
CA HIS A 865 6.11 21.76 1.54
C HIS A 865 5.62 22.76 2.60
N ILE A 866 5.24 22.27 3.78
CA ILE A 866 5.02 23.09 4.98
C ILE A 866 6.39 23.19 5.66
N GLY A 867 7.01 24.37 5.64
CA GLY A 867 8.43 24.59 5.96
C GLY A 867 8.91 24.32 7.40
N THR A 868 8.18 23.50 8.16
CA THR A 868 8.41 23.18 9.57
C THR A 868 8.81 21.72 9.82
N VAL A 869 8.80 20.83 8.81
CA VAL A 869 9.12 19.38 8.99
C VAL A 869 10.18 18.88 8.00
N CYS A 870 11.22 19.68 7.77
CA CYS A 870 12.29 19.35 6.82
C CYS A 870 13.40 18.43 7.38
N VAL A 871 13.28 17.94 8.63
CA VAL A 871 14.34 17.14 9.31
C VAL A 871 13.96 15.67 9.52
N LEU A 872 12.67 15.33 9.60
CA LEU A 872 12.22 13.95 9.85
C LEU A 872 12.37 12.99 8.65
N SER A 873 12.56 13.50 7.43
CA SER A 873 12.63 12.66 6.22
C SER A 873 14.04 12.31 5.73
N CYS A 874 15.11 12.97 6.19
CA CYS A 874 16.48 12.57 5.83
C CYS A 874 16.93 11.27 6.50
N ARG A 875 16.11 10.68 7.38
CA ARG A 875 16.41 9.43 8.12
C ARG A 875 15.88 8.15 7.45
N PHE A 876 15.18 8.26 6.31
CA PHE A 876 14.70 7.12 5.49
C PHE A 876 15.45 7.02 4.16
N ARG A 877 16.75 7.35 4.17
CA ARG A 877 17.65 7.05 3.05
C ARG A 877 18.97 6.48 3.53
N TRP A 878 18.88 5.25 4.01
CA TRP A 878 19.96 4.28 4.16
C TRP A 878 19.45 2.93 3.67
#